data_AF-A0A0F2P773-F1
#
_entry.id   AF-A0A0F2P773-F1
#
_cell.length_a   1.000
_cell.length_b   1.000
_cell.length_c   1.000
_cell.angle_alpha   90.00
_cell.angle_beta   90.00
_cell.angle_gamma   90.00
#
_symmetry.space_group_name_H-M   'P 1'
#
loop_
_entity.id
_entity.type
_entity.pdbx_description
1 polymer ?
#
loop_
_entity_poly.entity_id
_entity_poly.type
_entity_poly.pdbx_seq_one_letter_code
_entity_poly.pdbx_strand_id
1 'polypeptide(L)'
;MSRNGTNCESKVNIDNPEKVDVNFECSSPCASSDLTSAPSRQATLRPQVRGGANCENQVNIARTDKVQINFNCRGCTPSNCPPSDRPATCPPVACPPTLPPGGACVPLAIGHKPKQSLEAKLAPLISNNDVPSVLAASFFQLARRFLMGQEPANDLERDAFDIFNNLSPEVQRVMNCSVDSFDAIPPSVRRRLFAPNFGGAQPVDPVILAEAVSNELILRTSKAAFDSTECLMQERPGLPRPLPGIEFNETFLTPVICSINGLRTNTYVPSLPIDQYRPDELQQSCTLDQGMQLNCQVLSEPNCPGNSVSETCLRVPPVSPGEAVVLKGFNFFNTEGRVQLRQVGGTLTRDVEAHVCGDVNTPLTEPGLDGVVLIIADCRVQDILTFKVPDNLPDGIYSIQVIMPNNTDIPGTFADEYTSLGLQYIQVLVSPEVNFQIASERLDVPSETDPEFFGSDEVAIRIVTVPVGLDLTPGEMNTTSFRFGDVDSGENRDMSRVLFQGLAGGIAGVTLTIIGFEVDDEDAFQQQIEDFEDAFALVLKSEWDAIAASLGGLGSAVAVALGLGASWAAAIAAAITLAFNFFVALWAPADLIIEDADGFTKLDLANLTSAITPAPAVREYTSNGDIEVKVEPVSKNVQYRERREYVSDTEDSRYQITLRYNRF
;
A
#
# COMPACT_ATOMS: atom_id res chain seq x y z
N MET A 1 -12.07 4.14 -35.16
CA MET A 1 -13.52 4.41 -35.11
C MET A 1 -13.79 5.08 -33.76
N SER A 2 -13.82 6.41 -33.71
CA SER A 2 -14.14 7.13 -32.47
C SER A 2 -15.66 7.11 -32.24
N ARG A 3 -16.08 6.79 -31.02
CA ARG A 3 -17.44 7.04 -30.54
C ARG A 3 -17.35 8.25 -29.62
N ASN A 4 -17.91 9.38 -30.05
CA ASN A 4 -18.12 10.54 -29.20
C ASN A 4 -19.25 10.20 -28.21
N GLY A 5 -18.91 10.05 -26.94
CA GLY A 5 -19.87 10.17 -25.85
C GLY A 5 -20.35 11.62 -25.78
N THR A 6 -21.67 11.81 -25.65
CA THR A 6 -22.27 13.13 -25.49
C THR A 6 -22.33 13.41 -23.99
N ASN A 7 -21.44 14.25 -23.46
CA ASN A 7 -21.54 14.75 -22.10
C ASN A 7 -22.53 15.92 -22.11
N CYS A 8 -23.55 15.85 -21.26
CA CYS A 8 -24.36 17.02 -20.90
C CYS A 8 -24.07 17.30 -19.43
N GLU A 9 -23.47 18.46 -19.15
CA GLU A 9 -23.33 18.97 -17.79
C GLU A 9 -24.58 19.79 -17.43
N SER A 10 -25.12 19.56 -16.24
CA SER A 10 -26.12 20.43 -15.65
C SER A 10 -25.42 21.46 -14.78
N LYS A 11 -25.57 22.75 -15.10
CA LYS A 11 -25.18 23.85 -14.21
C LYS A 11 -26.44 24.42 -13.57
N VAL A 12 -26.50 24.33 -12.24
CA VAL A 12 -27.55 24.98 -11.44
C VAL A 12 -26.98 26.31 -10.98
N ASN A 13 -27.52 27.41 -11.50
CA ASN A 13 -27.10 28.75 -11.07
C ASN A 13 -28.16 29.31 -10.13
N ILE A 14 -27.78 29.58 -8.89
CA ILE A 14 -28.67 30.13 -7.86
C ILE A 14 -28.27 31.59 -7.62
N ASP A 15 -28.60 32.46 -8.58
CA ASP A 15 -28.34 33.90 -8.46
C ASP A 15 -29.45 34.64 -7.68
N ASN A 16 -30.61 33.99 -7.44
CA ASN A 16 -31.74 34.57 -6.72
C ASN A 16 -32.61 33.48 -6.05
N PRO A 17 -32.92 33.57 -4.73
CA PRO A 17 -33.79 32.60 -4.05
C PRO A 17 -35.23 32.51 -4.59
N GLU A 18 -35.66 33.43 -5.46
CA GLU A 18 -36.97 33.38 -6.13
C GLU A 18 -36.94 32.84 -7.57
N LYS A 19 -35.75 32.55 -8.13
CA LYS A 19 -35.58 31.98 -9.47
C LYS A 19 -34.40 31.01 -9.51
N VAL A 20 -34.70 29.73 -9.71
CA VAL A 20 -33.71 28.70 -10.03
C VAL A 20 -33.77 28.48 -11.54
N ASP A 21 -32.73 28.89 -12.25
CA ASP A 21 -32.57 28.61 -13.68
C ASP A 21 -31.68 27.37 -13.84
N VAL A 22 -32.24 26.31 -14.42
CA VAL A 22 -31.50 25.08 -14.75
C VAL A 22 -31.22 25.10 -16.25
N ASN A 23 -29.95 25.32 -16.61
CA ASN A 23 -29.51 25.31 -18.00
C ASN A 23 -28.74 24.01 -18.30
N PHE A 24 -29.04 23.41 -19.44
CA PHE A 24 -28.32 22.27 -19.97
C PHE A 24 -27.51 22.73 -21.19
N GLU A 25 -26.18 22.67 -21.09
CA GLU A 25 -25.29 22.87 -22.23
C GLU A 25 -24.93 21.49 -22.78
N CYS A 26 -25.51 21.13 -23.93
CA CYS A 26 -25.12 19.93 -24.66
C CYS A 26 -24.29 20.34 -25.89
N SER A 27 -23.20 19.62 -26.14
CA SER A 27 -22.22 19.90 -27.20
C SER A 27 -22.72 19.60 -28.64
N SER A 28 -23.98 19.20 -28.83
CA SER A 28 -24.60 19.06 -30.16
C SER A 28 -26.13 19.20 -30.11
N PRO A 29 -26.78 19.72 -31.19
CA PRO A 29 -28.20 20.06 -31.17
C PRO A 29 -29.09 18.82 -31.33
N CYS A 30 -29.77 18.41 -30.25
CA CYS A 30 -30.88 17.46 -30.33
C CYS A 30 -32.23 18.19 -30.48
N ALA A 31 -33.14 17.53 -31.19
CA ALA A 31 -34.44 18.03 -31.62
C ALA A 31 -35.35 18.53 -30.48
N SER A 32 -36.14 19.54 -30.81
CA SER A 32 -37.07 20.29 -29.95
C SER A 32 -37.88 19.45 -28.96
N SER A 33 -37.78 19.80 -27.67
CA SER A 33 -38.75 19.45 -26.64
C SER A 33 -39.82 20.56 -26.55
N ASP A 34 -41.09 20.17 -26.64
CA ASP A 34 -42.23 21.06 -26.37
C ASP A 34 -42.31 21.36 -24.87
N LEU A 35 -41.85 22.53 -24.47
CA LEU A 35 -42.12 23.12 -23.15
C LEU A 35 -43.51 23.77 -23.18
N THR A 36 -44.49 23.14 -22.54
CA THR A 36 -45.77 23.80 -22.24
C THR A 36 -45.68 24.48 -20.88
N SER A 37 -45.84 25.80 -20.86
CA SER A 37 -45.85 26.61 -19.65
C SER A 37 -47.15 26.39 -18.86
N ALA A 38 -47.05 25.82 -17.67
CA ALA A 38 -48.13 25.81 -16.67
C ALA A 38 -47.77 26.71 -15.48
N PRO A 39 -48.68 27.57 -14.99
CA PRO A 39 -48.40 28.44 -13.86
C PRO A 39 -48.74 27.72 -12.54
N SER A 40 -47.84 26.87 -12.05
CA SER A 40 -47.78 26.42 -10.65
C SER A 40 -46.48 25.67 -10.37
N ARG A 41 -45.99 25.72 -9.13
CA ARG A 41 -44.69 25.25 -8.60
C ARG A 41 -44.40 23.74 -8.78
N GLN A 42 -44.34 23.23 -10.01
CA GLN A 42 -43.97 21.86 -10.33
C GLN A 42 -43.35 21.84 -11.74
N ALA A 43 -42.09 21.40 -11.83
CA ALA A 43 -41.47 21.06 -13.11
C ALA A 43 -41.39 19.53 -13.19
N THR A 44 -42.03 18.95 -14.22
CA THR A 44 -41.99 17.50 -14.47
C THR A 44 -41.09 17.24 -15.66
N LEU A 45 -40.02 16.47 -15.48
CA LEU A 45 -39.12 16.05 -16.55
C LEU A 45 -39.33 14.56 -16.84
N ARG A 46 -39.44 14.21 -18.13
CA ARG A 46 -39.58 12.83 -18.60
C ARG A 46 -38.42 12.47 -19.53
N PRO A 47 -37.35 11.82 -19.06
CA PRO A 47 -36.37 11.25 -19.95
C PRO A 47 -36.94 9.97 -20.58
N GLN A 48 -37.01 9.91 -21.91
CA GLN A 48 -37.24 8.64 -22.61
C GLN A 48 -35.93 7.86 -22.67
N VAL A 49 -35.77 6.87 -21.78
CA VAL A 49 -34.73 5.85 -21.92
C VAL A 49 -35.28 4.73 -22.82
N ARG A 50 -34.57 4.41 -23.91
CA ARG A 50 -34.87 3.21 -24.71
C ARG A 50 -34.46 1.96 -23.91
N GLY A 51 -35.38 1.48 -23.08
CA GLY A 51 -35.22 0.23 -22.33
C GLY A 51 -35.99 0.20 -21.02
N GLY A 52 -37.28 -0.15 -21.08
CA GLY A 52 -37.95 -0.94 -20.03
C GLY A 52 -38.40 -0.29 -18.71
N ALA A 53 -37.90 0.87 -18.27
CA ALA A 53 -38.38 1.51 -17.04
C ALA A 53 -38.60 3.02 -17.22
N ASN A 54 -39.84 3.48 -16.98
CA ASN A 54 -40.17 4.90 -16.93
C ASN A 54 -39.99 5.39 -15.48
N CYS A 55 -38.80 5.83 -15.12
CA CYS A 55 -38.62 6.61 -13.89
C CYS A 55 -39.08 8.05 -14.14
N GLU A 56 -40.07 8.52 -13.36
CA GLU A 56 -40.52 9.91 -13.41
C GLU A 56 -39.88 10.65 -12.24
N ASN A 57 -38.91 11.51 -12.53
CA ASN A 57 -38.26 12.34 -11.51
C ASN A 57 -39.17 13.54 -11.20
N GLN A 58 -39.70 13.61 -9.98
CA GLN A 58 -40.41 14.80 -9.50
C GLN A 58 -39.52 15.57 -8.54
N VAL A 59 -39.08 16.75 -8.99
CA VAL A 59 -38.40 17.72 -8.13
C VAL A 59 -39.48 18.63 -7.53
N ASN A 60 -39.71 18.51 -6.22
CA ASN A 60 -40.62 19.40 -5.51
C ASN A 60 -39.79 20.38 -4.68
N ILE A 61 -39.83 21.66 -5.07
CA ILE A 61 -39.20 22.75 -4.30
C ILE A 61 -40.26 23.29 -3.34
N ALA A 62 -40.25 22.81 -2.10
CA ALA A 62 -41.12 23.31 -1.04
C ALA A 62 -40.37 24.33 -0.18
N ARG A 63 -40.68 25.63 -0.37
CA ARG A 63 -40.27 26.79 0.46
C ARG A 63 -38.77 26.84 0.85
N THR A 64 -38.00 27.62 0.09
CA THR A 64 -36.78 28.39 0.44
C THR A 64 -35.63 27.80 1.27
N ASP A 65 -35.67 26.57 1.79
CA ASP A 65 -34.51 26.00 2.50
C ASP A 65 -34.26 24.50 2.25
N LYS A 66 -35.16 23.76 1.58
CA LYS A 66 -34.92 22.35 1.20
C LYS A 66 -35.42 22.02 -0.21
N VAL A 67 -34.55 21.43 -1.03
CA VAL A 67 -34.92 20.78 -2.30
C VAL A 67 -35.23 19.33 -1.99
N GLN A 68 -36.46 18.88 -2.26
CA GLN A 68 -36.86 17.48 -2.08
C GLN A 68 -36.98 16.84 -3.46
N ILE A 69 -36.04 15.94 -3.79
CA ILE A 69 -36.07 15.14 -5.01
C ILE A 69 -36.72 13.80 -4.67
N ASN A 70 -37.94 13.59 -5.16
CA ASN A 70 -38.64 12.31 -4.99
C ASN A 70 -38.42 11.45 -6.24
N PHE A 71 -37.69 10.36 -6.09
CA PHE A 71 -37.57 9.33 -7.12
C PHE A 71 -38.82 8.44 -7.06
N ASN A 72 -39.80 8.74 -7.91
CA ASN A 72 -41.01 7.94 -7.99
C ASN A 72 -40.89 6.97 -9.16
N CYS A 73 -40.19 5.87 -8.93
CA CYS A 73 -40.17 4.73 -9.84
C CYS A 73 -41.57 4.11 -9.84
N ARG A 74 -42.45 4.54 -10.76
CA ARG A 74 -43.75 3.86 -10.94
C ARG A 74 -43.46 2.44 -11.39
N GLY A 75 -43.74 1.50 -10.49
CA GLY A 75 -43.54 0.08 -10.68
C GLY A 75 -44.12 -0.42 -12.00
N CYS A 76 -43.49 -1.48 -12.50
CA CYS A 76 -43.88 -2.28 -13.66
C CYS A 76 -45.41 -2.30 -13.85
N THR A 77 -45.94 -1.43 -14.70
CA THR A 77 -47.34 -1.55 -15.10
C THR A 77 -47.44 -2.77 -16.01
N PRO A 78 -48.32 -3.74 -15.74
CA PRO A 78 -48.51 -4.88 -16.62
C PRO A 78 -49.09 -4.37 -17.94
N SER A 79 -48.26 -4.27 -18.97
CA SER A 79 -48.70 -3.88 -20.31
C SER A 79 -49.57 -4.94 -21.01
N ASN A 80 -49.92 -6.05 -20.34
CA ASN A 80 -50.59 -7.21 -20.93
C ASN A 80 -51.74 -7.80 -20.09
N CYS A 81 -52.50 -7.00 -19.33
CA CYS A 81 -53.81 -7.46 -18.86
C CYS A 81 -54.84 -7.28 -19.98
N PRO A 82 -55.41 -8.35 -20.56
CA PRO A 82 -56.51 -8.20 -21.51
C PRO A 82 -57.73 -7.62 -20.76
N PRO A 83 -58.50 -6.71 -21.38
CA PRO A 83 -59.72 -6.20 -20.77
C PRO A 83 -60.72 -7.36 -20.68
N SER A 84 -60.93 -7.88 -19.47
CA SER A 84 -62.02 -8.82 -19.21
C SER A 84 -62.88 -8.27 -18.09
N ASP A 85 -64.19 -8.23 -18.31
CA ASP A 85 -65.23 -7.64 -17.45
C ASP A 85 -65.48 -8.39 -16.13
N ARG A 86 -64.44 -8.93 -15.48
CA ARG A 86 -64.54 -9.54 -14.15
C ARG A 86 -63.35 -9.17 -13.27
N PRO A 87 -63.58 -8.95 -11.95
CA PRO A 87 -62.51 -8.67 -11.00
C PRO A 87 -61.74 -9.96 -10.72
N ALA A 88 -60.81 -10.32 -11.60
CA ALA A 88 -59.81 -11.34 -11.34
C ALA A 88 -58.58 -10.66 -10.73
N THR A 89 -58.27 -11.03 -9.49
CA THR A 89 -57.05 -10.70 -8.77
C THR A 89 -55.83 -10.98 -9.65
N CYS A 90 -55.12 -9.92 -10.06
CA CYS A 90 -53.78 -10.10 -10.61
C CYS A 90 -52.86 -10.58 -9.48
N PRO A 91 -52.11 -11.68 -9.65
CA PRO A 91 -51.11 -12.07 -8.67
C PRO A 91 -50.07 -10.95 -8.55
N PRO A 92 -49.55 -10.64 -7.34
CA PRO A 92 -48.49 -9.67 -7.17
C PRO A 92 -47.29 -10.14 -7.99
N VAL A 93 -46.93 -9.39 -9.03
CA VAL A 93 -45.69 -9.60 -9.75
C VAL A 93 -44.60 -9.10 -8.83
N ALA A 94 -43.86 -10.03 -8.22
CA ALA A 94 -42.61 -9.70 -7.55
C ALA A 94 -41.72 -9.00 -8.59
N CYS A 95 -41.40 -7.73 -8.34
CA CYS A 95 -40.34 -7.09 -9.11
C CYS A 95 -39.09 -7.93 -8.86
N PRO A 96 -38.39 -8.41 -9.91
CA PRO A 96 -37.11 -9.04 -9.68
C PRO A 96 -36.26 -8.03 -8.90
N PRO A 97 -35.53 -8.45 -7.84
CA PRO A 97 -34.56 -7.57 -7.21
C PRO A 97 -33.70 -7.02 -8.35
N THR A 98 -33.65 -5.70 -8.47
CA THR A 98 -32.74 -5.04 -9.39
C THR A 98 -31.37 -5.61 -9.06
N LEU A 99 -30.79 -6.37 -10.00
CA LEU A 99 -29.41 -6.80 -9.88
C LEU A 99 -28.61 -5.53 -9.51
N PRO A 100 -27.83 -5.57 -8.42
CA PRO A 100 -26.98 -4.45 -8.08
C PRO A 100 -26.16 -4.04 -9.33
N PRO A 101 -25.82 -2.75 -9.47
CA PRO A 101 -24.87 -2.32 -10.49
C PRO A 101 -23.65 -3.25 -10.47
N GLY A 102 -23.12 -3.59 -11.65
CA GLY A 102 -22.04 -4.58 -11.77
C GLY A 102 -20.90 -4.26 -10.80
N GLY A 103 -20.62 -5.18 -9.87
CA GLY A 103 -19.55 -5.05 -8.87
C GLY A 103 -19.98 -5.16 -7.40
N ALA A 104 -21.26 -5.00 -7.07
CA ALA A 104 -21.75 -5.22 -5.70
C ALA A 104 -22.56 -6.53 -5.60
N CYS A 105 -22.32 -7.32 -4.55
CA CYS A 105 -23.05 -8.54 -4.24
C CYS A 105 -24.07 -8.37 -3.12
N VAL A 106 -24.03 -7.22 -2.45
CA VAL A 106 -24.99 -6.80 -1.44
C VAL A 106 -25.90 -5.73 -2.07
N PRO A 107 -27.23 -5.83 -1.93
CA PRO A 107 -28.13 -4.79 -2.38
C PRO A 107 -27.84 -3.47 -1.66
N LEU A 108 -27.83 -2.38 -2.39
CA LEU A 108 -27.66 -1.04 -1.82
C LEU A 108 -28.99 -0.55 -1.24
N ALA A 109 -28.99 0.00 -0.01
CA ALA A 109 -30.18 0.62 0.58
C ALA A 109 -30.70 1.79 -0.24
N ILE A 110 -31.96 2.18 -0.06
CA ILE A 110 -32.47 3.41 -0.68
C ILE A 110 -31.83 4.61 0.03
N GLY A 111 -31.06 5.43 -0.71
CA GLY A 111 -30.46 6.66 -0.18
C GLY A 111 -28.95 6.62 0.09
N HIS A 112 -28.26 5.53 -0.24
CA HIS A 112 -26.78 5.39 -0.20
C HIS A 112 -26.06 6.33 -1.19
N LYS A 113 -24.81 6.73 -0.87
CA LYS A 113 -23.94 7.41 -1.83
C LYS A 113 -23.59 6.48 -3.00
N PRO A 114 -23.36 7.02 -4.21
CA PRO A 114 -23.01 6.20 -5.36
C PRO A 114 -21.68 5.47 -5.15
N LYS A 115 -21.68 4.14 -5.18
CA LYS A 115 -20.45 3.34 -5.05
C LYS A 115 -19.65 3.26 -6.34
N GLN A 116 -18.33 3.10 -6.18
CA GLN A 116 -17.44 2.84 -7.30
C GLN A 116 -17.80 1.54 -8.02
N SER A 117 -17.65 1.52 -9.35
CA SER A 117 -17.81 0.29 -10.13
C SER A 117 -16.64 -0.66 -9.87
N LEU A 118 -16.83 -1.95 -10.16
CA LEU A 118 -15.75 -2.94 -10.07
C LEU A 118 -14.51 -2.50 -10.88
N GLU A 119 -14.70 -1.98 -12.09
CA GLU A 119 -13.59 -1.51 -12.90
C GLU A 119 -12.83 -0.34 -12.27
N ALA A 120 -13.55 0.59 -11.62
CA ALA A 120 -12.93 1.71 -10.92
C ALA A 120 -12.10 1.23 -9.72
N LYS A 121 -12.64 0.32 -8.90
CA LYS A 121 -11.92 -0.27 -7.76
C LYS A 121 -10.66 -1.04 -8.18
N LEU A 122 -10.73 -1.77 -9.30
CA LEU A 122 -9.59 -2.57 -9.77
C LEU A 122 -8.55 -1.74 -10.55
N ALA A 123 -8.92 -0.61 -11.14
CA ALA A 123 -8.01 0.21 -11.95
C ALA A 123 -6.70 0.63 -11.26
N PRO A 124 -6.70 1.18 -10.03
CA PRO A 124 -5.46 1.55 -9.34
C PRO A 124 -4.63 0.30 -9.02
N LEU A 125 -5.27 -0.78 -8.56
CA LEU A 125 -4.58 -2.04 -8.27
C LEU A 125 -3.92 -2.63 -9.52
N ILE A 126 -4.56 -2.56 -10.69
CA ILE A 126 -3.97 -2.99 -11.96
C ILE A 126 -2.76 -2.13 -12.35
N SER A 127 -2.80 -0.84 -12.04
CA SER A 127 -1.75 0.10 -12.45
C SER A 127 -0.54 0.06 -11.52
N ASN A 128 -0.76 -0.21 -10.25
CA ASN A 128 0.23 -0.06 -9.19
C ASN A 128 0.75 -1.40 -8.63
N ASN A 129 0.08 -2.52 -8.90
CA ASN A 129 0.52 -3.84 -8.44
C ASN A 129 1.17 -4.67 -9.56
N ASP A 130 2.46 -4.95 -9.37
CA ASP A 130 3.27 -5.77 -10.28
C ASP A 130 3.25 -7.27 -9.93
N VAL A 131 2.81 -7.63 -8.72
CA VAL A 131 2.88 -9.01 -8.20
C VAL A 131 1.46 -9.53 -7.92
N PRO A 132 0.97 -10.53 -8.67
CA PRO A 132 -0.35 -11.10 -8.43
C PRO A 132 -0.50 -11.66 -7.01
N SER A 133 -1.67 -11.45 -6.39
CA SER A 133 -1.98 -12.01 -5.07
C SER A 133 -2.27 -13.49 -5.15
N VAL A 134 -1.56 -14.27 -4.35
CA VAL A 134 -1.78 -15.70 -4.16
C VAL A 134 -2.89 -15.94 -3.15
N LEU A 135 -2.85 -15.23 -2.02
CA LEU A 135 -3.80 -15.40 -0.90
C LEU A 135 -5.25 -15.11 -1.31
N ALA A 136 -5.49 -14.04 -2.07
CA ALA A 136 -6.84 -13.80 -2.58
C ALA A 136 -7.27 -14.87 -3.61
N ALA A 137 -6.35 -15.31 -4.47
CA ALA A 137 -6.65 -16.31 -5.50
C ALA A 137 -6.98 -17.69 -4.90
N SER A 138 -6.25 -18.10 -3.85
CA SER A 138 -6.51 -19.35 -3.13
C SER A 138 -7.85 -19.32 -2.40
N PHE A 139 -8.20 -18.20 -1.75
CA PHE A 139 -9.52 -18.00 -1.15
C PHE A 139 -10.65 -18.23 -2.17
N PHE A 140 -10.61 -17.58 -3.34
CA PHE A 140 -11.64 -17.76 -4.36
C PHE A 140 -11.69 -19.18 -4.92
N GLN A 141 -10.57 -19.92 -4.92
CA GLN A 141 -10.57 -21.34 -5.28
C GLN A 141 -11.23 -22.21 -4.21
N LEU A 142 -10.96 -21.96 -2.92
CA LEU A 142 -11.61 -22.64 -1.80
C LEU A 142 -13.13 -22.41 -1.84
N ALA A 143 -13.55 -21.15 -1.95
CA ALA A 143 -14.96 -20.76 -2.03
C ALA A 143 -15.66 -21.41 -3.23
N ARG A 144 -15.03 -21.39 -4.42
CA ARG A 144 -15.57 -22.04 -5.62
C ARG A 144 -15.78 -23.54 -5.42
N ARG A 145 -14.82 -24.24 -4.84
CA ARG A 145 -14.92 -25.69 -4.59
C ARG A 145 -16.02 -26.02 -3.60
N PHE A 146 -16.12 -25.25 -2.52
CA PHE A 146 -17.19 -25.36 -1.55
C PHE A 146 -18.58 -25.20 -2.21
N LEU A 147 -18.77 -24.14 -3.01
CA LEU A 147 -20.03 -23.87 -3.71
C LEU A 147 -20.37 -24.93 -4.77
N MET A 148 -19.38 -25.62 -5.33
CA MET A 148 -19.57 -26.77 -6.21
C MET A 148 -19.96 -28.06 -5.46
N GLY A 149 -20.10 -28.02 -4.13
CA GLY A 149 -20.44 -29.16 -3.30
C GLY A 149 -19.35 -30.23 -3.28
N GLN A 150 -18.08 -29.82 -3.45
CA GLN A 150 -16.97 -30.75 -3.37
C GLN A 150 -16.63 -31.04 -1.91
N GLU A 151 -16.11 -32.25 -1.66
CA GLU A 151 -15.61 -32.63 -0.34
C GLU A 151 -14.19 -32.04 -0.12
N PRO A 152 -13.84 -31.63 1.12
CA PRO A 152 -12.52 -31.12 1.42
C PRO A 152 -11.47 -32.19 1.20
N ALA A 153 -10.43 -31.88 0.42
CA ALA A 153 -9.39 -32.86 0.05
C ALA A 153 -8.25 -32.98 1.08
N ASN A 154 -8.10 -31.98 1.94
CA ASN A 154 -7.05 -31.90 2.96
C ASN A 154 -7.53 -31.06 4.17
N ASP A 155 -6.67 -30.90 5.19
CA ASP A 155 -7.04 -30.21 6.42
C ASP A 155 -7.25 -28.71 6.21
N LEU A 156 -6.50 -28.06 5.32
CA LEU A 156 -6.71 -26.66 4.96
C LEU A 156 -8.09 -26.44 4.35
N GLU A 157 -8.50 -27.27 3.38
CA GLU A 157 -9.85 -27.19 2.81
C GLU A 157 -10.93 -27.50 3.84
N ARG A 158 -10.67 -28.43 4.77
CA ARG A 158 -11.61 -28.77 5.83
C ARG A 158 -11.86 -27.56 6.72
N ASP A 159 -10.82 -26.90 7.18
CA ASP A 159 -10.92 -25.72 8.04
C ASP A 159 -11.66 -24.58 7.33
N ALA A 160 -11.31 -24.31 6.07
CA ALA A 160 -12.00 -23.31 5.26
C ALA A 160 -13.48 -23.66 5.01
N PHE A 161 -13.79 -24.92 4.71
CA PHE A 161 -15.17 -25.35 4.46
C PHE A 161 -16.01 -25.35 5.74
N ASP A 162 -15.42 -25.63 6.89
CA ASP A 162 -16.08 -25.51 8.18
C ASP A 162 -16.44 -24.05 8.48
N ILE A 163 -15.56 -23.09 8.14
CA ILE A 163 -15.89 -21.65 8.19
C ILE A 163 -17.05 -21.34 7.25
N PHE A 164 -16.98 -21.78 5.98
CA PHE A 164 -18.04 -21.52 5.00
C PHE A 164 -19.40 -22.14 5.36
N ASN A 165 -19.40 -23.32 5.96
CA ASN A 165 -20.61 -24.00 6.45
C ASN A 165 -21.30 -23.23 7.58
N ASN A 166 -20.55 -22.49 8.39
CA ASN A 166 -21.08 -21.69 9.47
C ASN A 166 -21.65 -20.34 9.02
N LEU A 167 -21.45 -19.97 7.74
CA LEU A 167 -22.03 -18.75 7.18
C LEU A 167 -23.55 -18.86 7.07
N SER A 168 -24.22 -17.74 7.34
CA SER A 168 -25.66 -17.64 7.12
C SER A 168 -26.01 -17.88 5.64
N PRO A 169 -27.22 -18.35 5.31
CA PRO A 169 -27.65 -18.53 3.92
C PRO A 169 -27.61 -17.26 3.09
N GLU A 170 -27.58 -16.10 3.73
CA GLU A 170 -27.44 -14.80 3.08
C GLU A 170 -25.99 -14.51 2.71
N VAL A 171 -25.07 -14.69 3.67
CA VAL A 171 -23.63 -14.53 3.44
C VAL A 171 -23.12 -15.55 2.42
N GLN A 172 -23.65 -16.77 2.39
CA GLN A 172 -23.34 -17.74 1.32
C GLN A 172 -23.78 -17.25 -0.08
N ARG A 173 -24.87 -16.49 -0.19
CA ARG A 173 -25.27 -15.88 -1.49
C ARG A 173 -24.28 -14.79 -1.89
N VAL A 174 -23.81 -13.98 -0.95
CA VAL A 174 -22.77 -12.98 -1.18
C VAL A 174 -21.49 -13.67 -1.65
N MET A 175 -21.05 -14.72 -0.98
CA MET A 175 -19.89 -15.52 -1.40
C MET A 175 -20.05 -16.09 -2.81
N ASN A 176 -21.22 -16.65 -3.15
CA ASN A 176 -21.49 -17.14 -4.50
C ASN A 176 -21.39 -16.03 -5.56
N CYS A 177 -22.02 -14.88 -5.31
CA CYS A 177 -21.91 -13.73 -6.19
C CYS A 177 -20.46 -13.23 -6.32
N SER A 178 -19.69 -13.27 -5.24
CA SER A 178 -18.28 -12.84 -5.22
C SER A 178 -17.41 -13.73 -6.11
N VAL A 179 -17.64 -15.05 -6.06
CA VAL A 179 -16.98 -16.01 -6.96
C VAL A 179 -17.39 -15.78 -8.41
N ASP A 180 -18.68 -15.52 -8.67
CA ASP A 180 -19.17 -15.18 -10.02
C ASP A 180 -18.52 -13.88 -10.55
N SER A 181 -18.39 -12.86 -9.69
CA SER A 181 -17.72 -11.59 -9.99
C SER A 181 -16.24 -11.80 -10.32
N PHE A 182 -15.53 -12.60 -9.51
CA PHE A 182 -14.15 -13.01 -9.77
C PHE A 182 -13.99 -13.75 -11.10
N ASP A 183 -14.91 -14.66 -11.42
CA ASP A 183 -14.87 -15.44 -12.65
C ASP A 183 -15.26 -14.63 -13.90
N ALA A 184 -16.00 -13.54 -13.72
CA ALA A 184 -16.34 -12.59 -14.77
C ALA A 184 -15.18 -11.65 -15.16
N ILE A 185 -14.15 -11.50 -14.33
CA ILE A 185 -12.99 -10.66 -14.65
C ILE A 185 -12.31 -11.16 -15.94
N PRO A 186 -12.01 -10.27 -16.91
CA PRO A 186 -11.29 -10.65 -18.12
C PRO A 186 -9.98 -11.42 -17.81
N PRO A 187 -9.68 -12.56 -18.46
CA PRO A 187 -8.51 -13.38 -18.14
C PRO A 187 -7.16 -12.65 -18.23
N SER A 188 -7.06 -11.58 -19.02
CA SER A 188 -5.86 -10.72 -19.05
C SER A 188 -5.71 -9.88 -17.79
N VAL A 189 -6.82 -9.35 -17.25
CA VAL A 189 -6.84 -8.57 -16.01
C VAL A 189 -6.66 -9.51 -14.81
N ARG A 190 -7.40 -10.62 -14.78
CA ARG A 190 -7.33 -11.59 -13.69
C ARG A 190 -5.92 -12.12 -13.47
N ARG A 191 -5.16 -12.43 -14.53
CA ARG A 191 -3.76 -12.90 -14.42
C ARG A 191 -2.76 -11.84 -13.94
N ARG A 192 -3.11 -10.55 -14.01
CA ARG A 192 -2.28 -9.48 -13.43
C ARG A 192 -2.52 -9.31 -11.94
N LEU A 193 -3.74 -9.55 -11.49
CA LEU A 193 -4.15 -9.33 -10.10
C LEU A 193 -4.05 -10.59 -9.23
N PHE A 194 -4.30 -11.76 -9.82
CA PHE A 194 -4.43 -13.03 -9.10
C PHE A 194 -3.51 -14.09 -9.69
N ALA A 195 -2.89 -14.86 -8.80
CA ALA A 195 -1.96 -15.90 -9.20
C ALA A 195 -2.67 -17.00 -10.03
N PRO A 196 -2.17 -17.34 -11.24
CA PRO A 196 -2.89 -18.18 -12.20
C PRO A 196 -2.96 -19.67 -11.82
N ASN A 197 -2.15 -20.09 -10.85
CA ASN A 197 -2.19 -21.43 -10.26
C ASN A 197 -3.43 -21.66 -9.39
N PHE A 198 -4.15 -20.60 -9.01
CA PHE A 198 -5.40 -20.67 -8.26
C PHE A 198 -6.56 -20.09 -9.08
N GLY A 199 -7.38 -20.95 -9.70
CA GLY A 199 -8.46 -20.53 -10.60
C GLY A 199 -9.28 -21.67 -11.21
N GLY A 200 -9.16 -22.88 -10.65
CA GLY A 200 -9.81 -24.08 -11.16
C GLY A 200 -10.66 -24.79 -10.10
N ALA A 201 -11.00 -26.04 -10.41
CA ALA A 201 -11.70 -26.94 -9.50
C ALA A 201 -10.74 -27.90 -8.77
N GLN A 202 -9.42 -27.69 -8.84
CA GLN A 202 -8.42 -28.54 -8.18
C GLN A 202 -8.31 -28.19 -6.69
N PRO A 203 -8.00 -29.14 -5.82
CA PRO A 203 -7.77 -28.84 -4.41
C PRO A 203 -6.71 -27.76 -4.20
N VAL A 204 -6.90 -26.92 -3.19
CA VAL A 204 -5.83 -26.04 -2.70
C VAL A 204 -4.88 -26.88 -1.86
N ASP A 205 -3.75 -27.25 -2.44
CA ASP A 205 -2.71 -28.02 -1.76
C ASP A 205 -1.81 -27.08 -0.92
N PRO A 206 -1.63 -27.33 0.39
CA PRO A 206 -0.83 -26.45 1.26
C PRO A 206 0.62 -26.29 0.82
N VAL A 207 1.23 -27.29 0.17
CA VAL A 207 2.61 -27.20 -0.32
C VAL A 207 2.68 -26.29 -1.53
N ILE A 208 1.73 -26.44 -2.47
CA ILE A 208 1.63 -25.54 -3.64
C ILE A 208 1.31 -24.11 -3.21
N LEU A 209 0.44 -23.94 -2.20
CA LEU A 209 0.13 -22.63 -1.62
C LEU A 209 1.37 -22.01 -0.98
N ALA A 210 2.10 -22.75 -0.16
CA ALA A 210 3.32 -22.27 0.48
C ALA A 210 4.40 -21.86 -0.53
N GLU A 211 4.61 -22.64 -1.60
CA GLU A 211 5.55 -22.29 -2.68
C GLU A 211 5.12 -21.02 -3.42
N ALA A 212 3.82 -20.90 -3.74
CA ALA A 212 3.29 -19.74 -4.43
C ALA A 212 3.37 -18.46 -3.58
N VAL A 213 2.97 -18.52 -2.31
CA VAL A 213 3.09 -17.38 -1.39
C VAL A 213 4.56 -17.04 -1.15
N SER A 214 5.45 -18.03 -1.01
CA SER A 214 6.90 -17.78 -0.92
C SER A 214 7.41 -17.00 -2.13
N ASN A 215 7.01 -17.40 -3.35
CA ASN A 215 7.39 -16.70 -4.57
C ASN A 215 6.80 -15.27 -4.60
N GLU A 216 5.54 -15.08 -4.22
CA GLU A 216 4.94 -13.74 -4.09
C GLU A 216 5.77 -12.86 -3.13
N LEU A 217 6.09 -13.36 -1.94
CA LEU A 217 6.85 -12.62 -0.94
C LEU A 217 8.28 -12.31 -1.41
N ILE A 218 8.94 -13.22 -2.14
CA ILE A 218 10.25 -12.97 -2.78
C ILE A 218 10.14 -11.81 -3.78
N LEU A 219 9.15 -11.84 -4.68
CA LEU A 219 8.97 -10.77 -5.68
C LEU A 219 8.67 -9.42 -5.02
N ARG A 220 7.84 -9.40 -3.98
CA ARG A 220 7.53 -8.18 -3.21
C ARG A 220 8.72 -7.68 -2.40
N THR A 221 9.50 -8.57 -1.79
CA THR A 221 10.74 -8.21 -1.09
C THR A 221 11.75 -7.63 -2.06
N SER A 222 11.86 -8.23 -3.24
CA SER A 222 12.71 -7.72 -4.32
C SER A 222 12.27 -6.30 -4.71
N LYS A 223 10.97 -6.07 -4.91
CA LYS A 223 10.43 -4.74 -5.24
C LYS A 223 10.71 -3.73 -4.11
N ALA A 224 10.51 -4.11 -2.86
CA ALA A 224 10.75 -3.24 -1.70
C ALA A 224 12.24 -2.88 -1.51
N ALA A 225 13.15 -3.83 -1.73
CA ALA A 225 14.59 -3.62 -1.55
C ALA A 225 15.28 -2.97 -2.77
N PHE A 226 14.85 -3.35 -3.98
CA PHE A 226 15.56 -3.06 -5.23
C PHE A 226 14.74 -2.29 -6.28
N ASP A 227 13.48 -1.97 -6.00
CA ASP A 227 12.54 -1.41 -7.00
C ASP A 227 12.40 -2.30 -8.26
N SER A 228 12.61 -3.61 -8.11
CA SER A 228 12.60 -4.60 -9.19
C SER A 228 12.08 -5.93 -8.64
N THR A 229 11.25 -6.65 -9.40
CA THR A 229 10.75 -7.96 -8.98
C THR A 229 11.74 -9.11 -9.22
N GLU A 230 12.79 -8.89 -10.01
CA GLU A 230 13.73 -9.94 -10.43
C GLU A 230 15.03 -9.94 -9.62
N CYS A 231 15.44 -8.76 -9.15
CA CYS A 231 16.80 -8.54 -8.66
C CYS A 231 17.19 -9.36 -7.44
N LEU A 232 16.27 -9.72 -6.57
CA LEU A 232 16.57 -10.55 -5.40
C LEU A 232 17.07 -11.95 -5.79
N MET A 233 16.55 -12.51 -6.87
CA MET A 233 16.92 -13.85 -7.35
C MET A 233 17.96 -13.81 -8.48
N GLN A 234 18.08 -12.67 -9.15
CA GLN A 234 18.94 -12.49 -10.32
C GLN A 234 19.68 -11.17 -10.19
N GLU A 235 20.90 -11.25 -9.66
CA GLU A 235 21.82 -10.13 -9.73
C GLU A 235 22.04 -9.69 -11.17
N ARG A 236 22.26 -8.39 -11.34
CA ARG A 236 22.61 -7.84 -12.64
C ARG A 236 23.58 -6.68 -12.47
N PRO A 237 24.60 -6.57 -13.34
CA PRO A 237 25.51 -5.43 -13.30
C PRO A 237 24.81 -4.15 -13.74
N GLY A 238 25.21 -3.02 -13.14
CA GLY A 238 24.89 -1.68 -13.65
C GLY A 238 25.61 -1.39 -14.97
N LEU A 239 25.15 -0.35 -15.68
CA LEU A 239 25.87 0.13 -16.86
C LEU A 239 27.18 0.79 -16.42
N PRO A 240 28.36 0.42 -16.96
CA PRO A 240 29.61 1.10 -16.64
C PRO A 240 29.62 2.52 -17.24
N ARG A 241 29.91 3.51 -16.40
CA ARG A 241 29.85 4.94 -16.72
C ARG A 241 31.25 5.54 -16.65
N PRO A 242 31.97 5.59 -17.79
CA PRO A 242 33.37 6.02 -17.83
C PRO A 242 33.49 7.51 -17.51
N LEU A 243 34.20 7.82 -16.43
CA LEU A 243 34.53 9.19 -16.04
C LEU A 243 35.89 9.58 -16.64
N PRO A 244 36.00 10.74 -17.30
CA PRO A 244 37.27 11.19 -17.86
C PRO A 244 38.27 11.51 -16.75
N GLY A 245 39.47 10.95 -16.84
CA GLY A 245 40.61 11.30 -16.01
C GLY A 245 41.17 12.68 -16.33
N ILE A 246 41.88 13.27 -15.37
CA ILE A 246 42.60 14.55 -15.54
C ILE A 246 43.89 14.40 -16.36
N GLU A 247 44.43 13.19 -16.50
CA GLU A 247 45.69 12.92 -17.21
C GLU A 247 45.56 11.76 -18.22
N PHE A 248 46.35 11.83 -19.31
CA PHE A 248 46.63 10.74 -20.27
C PHE A 248 45.46 9.95 -20.89
N ASN A 249 44.27 10.54 -21.07
CA ASN A 249 43.11 9.85 -21.65
C ASN A 249 42.70 8.61 -20.82
N GLU A 250 42.97 8.66 -19.51
CA GLU A 250 42.56 7.64 -18.54
C GLU A 250 41.04 7.68 -18.34
N THR A 251 40.45 6.50 -18.18
CA THR A 251 39.03 6.31 -17.92
C THR A 251 38.86 5.65 -16.56
N PHE A 252 38.07 6.28 -15.69
CA PHE A 252 37.77 5.74 -14.36
C PHE A 252 36.34 5.22 -14.31
N LEU A 253 36.14 4.07 -13.65
CA LEU A 253 34.83 3.53 -13.33
C LEU A 253 34.60 3.57 -11.81
N THR A 254 35.03 4.66 -11.18
CA THR A 254 34.93 4.81 -9.72
C THR A 254 33.47 4.65 -9.27
N PRO A 255 33.16 3.68 -8.39
CA PRO A 255 31.84 3.57 -7.78
C PRO A 255 31.56 4.79 -6.91
N VAL A 256 30.31 5.25 -6.89
CA VAL A 256 29.90 6.37 -6.03
C VAL A 256 28.69 5.95 -5.22
N ILE A 257 28.78 6.08 -3.89
CA ILE A 257 27.69 5.79 -2.97
C ILE A 257 26.91 7.09 -2.79
N CYS A 258 25.74 7.19 -3.42
CA CYS A 258 24.86 8.35 -3.32
C CYS A 258 24.05 8.35 -2.02
N SER A 259 23.59 7.19 -1.58
CA SER A 259 22.85 7.07 -0.32
C SER A 259 23.08 5.73 0.38
N ILE A 260 22.88 5.71 1.69
CA ILE A 260 22.94 4.53 2.55
C ILE A 260 21.62 4.44 3.31
N ASN A 261 20.88 3.34 3.13
CA ASN A 261 19.53 3.16 3.70
C ASN A 261 18.62 4.38 3.45
N GLY A 262 18.74 4.98 2.26
CA GLY A 262 17.99 6.18 1.86
C GLY A 262 18.51 7.52 2.38
N LEU A 263 19.56 7.55 3.21
CA LEU A 263 20.21 8.78 3.67
C LEU A 263 21.30 9.22 2.68
N ARG A 264 21.20 10.43 2.13
CA ARG A 264 22.17 10.94 1.15
C ARG A 264 23.54 11.19 1.80
N THR A 265 24.61 10.83 1.10
CA THR A 265 26.00 10.92 1.58
C THR A 265 26.65 12.26 1.22
N ASN A 266 27.88 12.49 1.68
CA ASN A 266 28.72 13.62 1.23
C ASN A 266 29.28 13.42 -0.19
N THR A 267 29.13 12.23 -0.78
CA THR A 267 29.53 11.91 -2.15
C THR A 267 28.35 11.94 -3.11
N TYR A 268 27.21 12.49 -2.69
CA TYR A 268 26.06 12.71 -3.58
C TYR A 268 26.46 13.64 -4.74
N VAL A 269 26.04 13.27 -5.95
CA VAL A 269 26.34 13.97 -7.21
C VAL A 269 25.01 14.30 -7.91
N PRO A 270 24.76 15.57 -8.29
CA PRO A 270 25.56 16.76 -7.99
C PRO A 270 25.65 17.04 -6.49
N SER A 271 26.76 17.62 -6.03
CA SER A 271 26.95 17.93 -4.60
C SER A 271 25.84 18.82 -4.06
N LEU A 272 25.34 18.47 -2.88
CA LEU A 272 24.24 19.18 -2.22
C LEU A 272 24.80 20.22 -1.24
N PRO A 273 24.31 21.47 -1.24
CA PRO A 273 24.51 22.38 -0.12
C PRO A 273 23.76 21.89 1.12
N ILE A 274 24.17 22.37 2.30
CA ILE A 274 23.67 21.85 3.58
C ILE A 274 22.15 22.02 3.77
N ASP A 275 21.58 23.10 3.22
CA ASP A 275 20.15 23.41 3.27
C ASP A 275 19.28 22.48 2.42
N GLN A 276 19.89 21.65 1.57
CA GLN A 276 19.20 20.62 0.79
C GLN A 276 19.18 19.25 1.46
N TYR A 277 19.95 19.03 2.53
CA TYR A 277 19.87 17.81 3.34
C TYR A 277 18.63 17.85 4.23
N ARG A 278 17.95 16.70 4.34
CA ARG A 278 16.79 16.56 5.21
C ARG A 278 17.24 16.51 6.68
N PRO A 279 16.39 16.92 7.64
CA PRO A 279 16.75 16.88 9.06
C PRO A 279 17.20 15.51 9.58
N ASP A 280 16.64 14.43 9.03
CA ASP A 280 16.96 13.04 9.38
C ASP A 280 18.28 12.52 8.77
N GLU A 281 18.86 13.26 7.83
CA GLU A 281 20.18 13.00 7.22
C GLU A 281 21.33 13.65 8.01
N LEU A 282 21.01 14.50 8.99
CA LEU A 282 21.98 15.17 9.84
C LEU A 282 22.16 14.43 11.15
N GLN A 283 23.40 14.31 11.62
CA GLN A 283 23.67 13.67 12.91
C GLN A 283 23.18 14.58 14.03
N GLN A 284 22.34 14.05 14.90
CA GLN A 284 21.82 14.76 16.05
C GLN A 284 22.25 14.10 17.35
N SER A 285 22.45 14.92 18.39
CA SER A 285 22.56 14.48 19.78
C SER A 285 21.34 14.99 20.53
N CYS A 286 20.57 14.08 21.10
CA CYS A 286 19.34 14.40 21.80
C CYS A 286 19.47 14.14 23.30
N THR A 287 18.91 15.05 24.09
CA THR A 287 18.81 14.93 25.55
C THR A 287 17.38 15.24 25.97
N LEU A 288 16.93 14.64 27.08
CA LEU A 288 15.67 15.03 27.70
C LEU A 288 15.90 16.26 28.59
N ASP A 289 15.06 17.28 28.43
CA ASP A 289 15.04 18.41 29.35
C ASP A 289 14.28 18.06 30.66
N GLN A 290 14.20 19.03 31.57
CA GLN A 290 13.49 18.85 32.85
C GLN A 290 11.98 18.60 32.69
N GLY A 291 11.41 18.95 31.53
CA GLY A 291 10.03 18.71 31.15
C GLY A 291 9.80 17.38 30.41
N MET A 292 10.82 16.52 30.31
CA MET A 292 10.80 15.27 29.53
C MET A 292 10.56 15.50 28.03
N GLN A 293 10.88 16.70 27.52
CA GLN A 293 10.88 16.97 26.09
C GLN A 293 12.24 16.68 25.49
N LEU A 294 12.23 16.12 24.28
CA LEU A 294 13.44 15.78 23.54
C LEU A 294 14.04 17.05 22.92
N ASN A 295 15.22 17.45 23.38
CA ASN A 295 16.00 18.53 22.81
C ASN A 295 17.16 17.96 21.99
N CYS A 296 17.05 18.06 20.67
CA CYS A 296 18.04 17.57 19.72
C CYS A 296 18.85 18.71 19.12
N GLN A 297 20.18 18.56 19.10
CA GLN A 297 21.10 19.49 18.45
C GLN A 297 21.84 18.78 17.33
N VAL A 298 21.91 19.41 16.15
CA VAL A 298 22.74 18.93 15.05
C VAL A 298 24.21 19.06 15.45
N LEU A 299 24.96 17.98 15.26
CA LEU A 299 26.40 17.96 15.55
C LEU A 299 27.18 18.64 14.43
N SER A 300 28.29 19.28 14.82
CA SER A 300 29.27 19.86 13.92
C SER A 300 30.67 19.31 14.21
N GLU A 301 31.59 19.54 13.29
CA GLU A 301 33.00 19.25 13.49
C GLU A 301 33.55 19.94 14.76
N PRO A 302 34.55 19.33 15.44
CA PRO A 302 35.25 18.07 15.11
C PRO A 302 34.55 16.81 15.64
N ASN A 303 33.30 16.89 16.09
CA ASN A 303 32.62 15.79 16.81
C ASN A 303 31.80 14.86 15.89
N CYS A 304 32.10 14.81 14.59
CA CYS A 304 31.35 13.98 13.66
C CYS A 304 31.74 12.50 13.82
N PRO A 305 30.77 11.59 14.01
CA PRO A 305 31.04 10.15 14.05
C PRO A 305 31.43 9.59 12.67
N GLY A 306 31.05 10.27 11.59
CA GLY A 306 31.38 9.93 10.21
C GLY A 306 31.69 11.18 9.39
N ASN A 307 31.14 11.28 8.18
CA ASN A 307 31.37 12.39 7.28
C ASN A 307 30.66 13.69 7.71
N SER A 308 31.14 14.80 7.16
CA SER A 308 30.53 16.13 7.29
C SER A 308 30.34 16.80 5.92
N VAL A 309 29.44 17.78 5.88
CA VAL A 309 29.29 18.72 4.76
C VAL A 309 29.22 20.11 5.35
N SER A 310 30.11 21.02 4.92
CA SER A 310 30.20 22.38 5.47
C SER A 310 30.23 22.41 7.00
N GLU A 311 31.13 21.63 7.61
CA GLU A 311 31.29 21.45 9.07
C GLU A 311 30.10 20.80 9.80
N THR A 312 29.01 20.48 9.11
CA THR A 312 27.83 19.84 9.70
C THR A 312 27.90 18.33 9.54
N CYS A 313 27.71 17.58 10.62
CA CYS A 313 27.85 16.14 10.61
C CYS A 313 26.68 15.46 9.89
N LEU A 314 26.98 14.58 8.94
CA LEU A 314 25.99 13.69 8.35
C LEU A 314 25.70 12.52 9.29
N ARG A 315 24.45 12.05 9.28
CA ARG A 315 24.00 10.95 10.10
C ARG A 315 24.71 9.66 9.68
N VAL A 316 25.22 8.93 10.67
CA VAL A 316 25.70 7.56 10.47
C VAL A 316 24.51 6.63 10.71
N PRO A 317 24.00 5.92 9.68
CA PRO A 317 22.83 5.05 9.83
C PRO A 317 23.12 3.92 10.83
N PRO A 318 22.25 3.72 11.83
CA PRO A 318 22.33 2.58 12.73
C PRO A 318 21.85 1.31 12.02
N VAL A 319 22.54 0.20 12.24
CA VAL A 319 22.18 -1.15 11.74
C VAL A 319 22.54 -2.21 12.78
N SER A 320 21.79 -3.31 12.79
CA SER A 320 22.09 -4.46 13.64
C SER A 320 22.98 -5.47 12.91
N PRO A 321 23.79 -6.26 13.63
CA PRO A 321 24.37 -7.48 13.08
C PRO A 321 23.28 -8.35 12.45
N GLY A 322 23.54 -8.83 11.23
CA GLY A 322 22.61 -9.64 10.45
C GLY A 322 21.62 -8.86 9.58
N GLU A 323 21.52 -7.54 9.72
CA GLU A 323 20.67 -6.71 8.87
C GLU A 323 21.39 -6.30 7.57
N ALA A 324 20.60 -6.01 6.55
CA ALA A 324 21.07 -5.47 5.28
C ALA A 324 21.42 -3.98 5.40
N VAL A 325 22.46 -3.58 4.68
CA VAL A 325 22.72 -2.18 4.34
C VAL A 325 22.51 -2.01 2.84
N VAL A 326 21.59 -1.14 2.46
CA VAL A 326 21.27 -0.84 1.07
C VAL A 326 22.01 0.43 0.64
N LEU A 327 22.91 0.29 -0.33
CA LEU A 327 23.62 1.38 -0.99
C LEU A 327 22.93 1.69 -2.32
N LYS A 328 22.64 2.97 -2.58
CA LYS A 328 22.25 3.44 -3.92
C LYS A 328 23.35 4.30 -4.49
N GLY A 329 23.62 4.17 -5.78
CA GLY A 329 24.76 4.82 -6.40
C GLY A 329 24.82 4.64 -7.91
N PHE A 330 26.04 4.79 -8.45
CA PHE A 330 26.35 4.43 -9.81
C PHE A 330 27.72 3.77 -9.91
N ASN A 331 27.95 3.11 -11.04
CA ASN A 331 29.13 2.28 -11.29
C ASN A 331 29.20 1.05 -10.36
N PHE A 332 28.05 0.45 -10.03
CA PHE A 332 28.00 -0.92 -9.49
C PHE A 332 27.87 -1.91 -10.66
N PHE A 333 28.87 -1.92 -11.54
CA PHE A 333 28.83 -2.57 -12.86
C PHE A 333 29.28 -4.04 -12.86
N ASN A 334 29.52 -4.64 -11.69
CA ASN A 334 29.94 -6.03 -11.57
C ASN A 334 29.23 -6.69 -10.39
N THR A 335 28.66 -7.87 -10.60
CA THR A 335 27.95 -8.66 -9.59
C THR A 335 28.89 -9.29 -8.57
N GLU A 336 30.19 -9.40 -8.87
CA GLU A 336 31.24 -9.82 -7.93
C GLU A 336 31.70 -8.66 -7.00
N GLY A 337 30.91 -7.59 -6.90
CA GLY A 337 31.17 -6.47 -6.02
C GLY A 337 31.22 -6.89 -4.55
N ARG A 338 32.05 -6.21 -3.76
CA ARG A 338 32.18 -6.45 -2.31
C ARG A 338 32.24 -5.16 -1.53
N VAL A 339 31.89 -5.23 -0.25
CA VAL A 339 32.00 -4.10 0.68
C VAL A 339 33.06 -4.41 1.73
N GLN A 340 34.02 -3.51 1.84
CA GLN A 340 35.00 -3.55 2.91
C GLN A 340 34.52 -2.71 4.10
N LEU A 341 34.39 -3.36 5.25
CA LEU A 341 34.09 -2.76 6.53
C LEU A 341 35.38 -2.61 7.33
N ARG A 342 35.68 -1.41 7.84
CA ARG A 342 36.81 -1.16 8.76
C ARG A 342 36.33 -0.45 10.01
N GLN A 343 36.65 -0.98 11.18
CA GLN A 343 36.26 -0.37 12.45
C GLN A 343 37.02 0.95 12.67
N VAL A 344 36.30 2.03 12.96
CA VAL A 344 36.90 3.33 13.28
C VAL A 344 37.58 3.26 14.65
N GLY A 345 38.87 3.63 14.71
CA GLY A 345 39.67 3.53 15.94
C GLY A 345 40.07 2.10 16.34
N GLY A 346 39.71 1.10 15.53
CA GLY A 346 40.06 -0.31 15.73
C GLY A 346 40.98 -0.85 14.64
N THR A 347 41.24 -2.16 14.68
CA THR A 347 42.02 -2.89 13.65
C THR A 347 41.18 -3.89 12.85
N LEU A 348 39.91 -4.08 13.22
CA LEU A 348 39.03 -5.02 12.57
C LEU A 348 38.70 -4.56 11.15
N THR A 349 39.03 -5.40 10.16
CA THR A 349 38.65 -5.23 8.76
C THR A 349 37.95 -6.50 8.27
N ARG A 350 36.87 -6.35 7.52
CA ARG A 350 36.11 -7.45 6.93
C ARG A 350 35.72 -7.09 5.50
N ASP A 351 35.94 -8.00 4.57
CA ASP A 351 35.33 -7.92 3.24
C ASP A 351 34.07 -8.78 3.25
N VAL A 352 32.98 -8.24 2.74
CA VAL A 352 31.66 -8.88 2.71
C VAL A 352 31.18 -8.90 1.27
N GLU A 353 30.68 -10.04 0.82
CA GLU A 353 30.02 -10.16 -0.49
C GLU A 353 28.81 -9.23 -0.54
N ALA A 354 28.61 -8.61 -1.70
CA ALA A 354 27.50 -7.71 -1.92
C ALA A 354 26.60 -8.23 -3.03
N HIS A 355 25.31 -7.97 -2.88
CA HIS A 355 24.31 -8.29 -3.87
C HIS A 355 24.01 -7.09 -4.75
N VAL A 356 24.20 -7.23 -6.06
CA VAL A 356 24.17 -6.10 -7.01
C VAL A 356 22.94 -6.17 -7.92
N CYS A 357 22.16 -5.09 -7.90
CA CYS A 357 21.06 -4.82 -8.81
C CYS A 357 21.32 -3.50 -9.55
N GLY A 358 21.95 -3.61 -10.71
CA GLY A 358 22.25 -2.49 -11.58
C GLY A 358 21.01 -1.80 -12.16
N ASP A 359 21.13 -0.48 -12.36
CA ASP A 359 20.17 0.33 -13.10
C ASP A 359 20.48 0.28 -14.60
N VAL A 360 19.58 -0.38 -15.31
CA VAL A 360 19.60 -0.51 -16.78
C VAL A 360 18.62 0.44 -17.48
N ASN A 361 17.83 1.17 -16.70
CA ASN A 361 16.76 2.03 -17.19
C ASN A 361 17.28 3.47 -17.42
N THR A 362 18.17 3.96 -16.57
CA THR A 362 18.79 5.27 -16.77
C THR A 362 19.76 5.21 -17.96
N PRO A 363 19.54 6.00 -19.03
CA PRO A 363 20.42 6.00 -20.19
C PRO A 363 21.89 6.26 -19.81
N LEU A 364 22.82 5.72 -20.61
CA LEU A 364 24.24 5.98 -20.41
C LEU A 364 24.59 7.47 -20.61
N THR A 365 23.90 8.11 -21.56
CA THR A 365 24.20 9.47 -21.98
C THR A 365 22.95 10.31 -22.19
N GLU A 366 23.10 11.63 -22.11
CA GLU A 366 22.08 12.62 -22.42
C GLU A 366 22.62 13.73 -23.34
N PRO A 367 21.74 14.40 -24.11
CA PRO A 367 22.15 15.58 -24.88
C PRO A 367 22.47 16.75 -23.94
N GLY A 368 23.68 17.28 -24.01
CA GLY A 368 24.10 18.50 -23.34
C GLY A 368 23.61 19.77 -24.03
N LEU A 369 23.75 20.91 -23.35
CA LEU A 369 23.25 22.22 -23.79
C LEU A 369 23.76 22.66 -25.18
N ASP A 370 24.96 22.25 -25.55
CA ASP A 370 25.59 22.58 -26.85
C ASP A 370 25.51 21.43 -27.88
N GLY A 371 24.67 20.43 -27.65
CA GLY A 371 24.59 19.21 -28.48
C GLY A 371 25.73 18.20 -28.23
N VAL A 372 26.59 18.47 -27.24
CA VAL A 372 27.61 17.53 -26.76
C VAL A 372 26.93 16.43 -25.97
N VAL A 373 27.23 15.17 -26.28
CA VAL A 373 26.72 14.01 -25.53
C VAL A 373 27.43 13.95 -24.18
N LEU A 374 26.68 14.03 -23.09
CA LEU A 374 27.18 13.95 -21.72
C LEU A 374 26.88 12.56 -21.16
N ILE A 375 27.83 11.98 -20.42
CA ILE A 375 27.61 10.74 -19.67
C ILE A 375 26.81 11.08 -18.42
N ILE A 376 25.73 10.36 -18.17
CA ILE A 376 24.94 10.52 -16.94
C ILE A 376 25.66 9.75 -15.84
N ALA A 377 26.63 10.36 -15.16
CA ALA A 377 27.38 9.75 -14.06
C ALA A 377 27.11 10.52 -12.74
N ASP A 378 25.85 10.48 -12.33
CA ASP A 378 25.35 11.16 -11.13
C ASP A 378 24.27 10.33 -10.43
N CYS A 379 23.73 10.84 -9.33
CA CYS A 379 22.78 10.12 -8.47
C CYS A 379 21.35 10.04 -9.04
N ARG A 380 21.12 10.39 -10.32
CA ARG A 380 19.91 9.98 -11.04
C ARG A 380 19.93 8.49 -11.34
N VAL A 381 21.11 7.93 -11.58
CA VAL A 381 21.32 6.49 -11.72
C VAL A 381 21.02 5.82 -10.38
N GLN A 382 20.27 4.72 -10.43
CA GLN A 382 19.81 3.99 -9.26
C GLN A 382 20.44 2.59 -9.20
N ASP A 383 21.76 2.45 -9.40
CA ASP A 383 22.40 1.17 -9.13
C ASP A 383 22.24 0.87 -7.64
N ILE A 384 21.77 -0.34 -7.30
CA ILE A 384 21.57 -0.76 -5.92
C ILE A 384 22.56 -1.88 -5.60
N LEU A 385 23.22 -1.73 -4.47
CA LEU A 385 24.10 -2.74 -3.90
C LEU A 385 23.71 -2.94 -2.44
N THR A 386 23.40 -4.17 -2.05
CA THR A 386 23.12 -4.50 -0.65
C THR A 386 24.14 -5.46 -0.09
N PHE A 387 24.44 -5.39 1.21
CA PHE A 387 25.25 -6.39 1.88
C PHE A 387 24.71 -6.66 3.29
N LYS A 388 24.86 -7.90 3.75
CA LYS A 388 24.48 -8.28 5.12
C LYS A 388 25.61 -7.90 6.09
N VAL A 389 25.29 -7.15 7.13
CA VAL A 389 26.24 -6.89 8.22
C VAL A 389 26.56 -8.23 8.90
N PRO A 390 27.84 -8.63 9.05
CA PRO A 390 28.18 -9.90 9.67
C PRO A 390 27.57 -10.06 11.07
N ASP A 391 26.96 -11.22 11.36
CA ASP A 391 26.25 -11.48 12.63
C ASP A 391 27.16 -11.34 13.87
N ASN A 392 28.47 -11.49 13.70
CA ASN A 392 29.47 -11.41 14.76
C ASN A 392 30.23 -10.07 14.81
N LEU A 393 29.75 -9.05 14.09
CA LEU A 393 30.40 -7.75 14.07
C LEU A 393 30.13 -7.02 15.41
N PRO A 394 31.17 -6.61 16.16
CA PRO A 394 30.99 -5.88 17.41
C PRO A 394 30.32 -4.53 17.19
N ASP A 395 29.74 -3.99 18.26
CA ASP A 395 29.19 -2.63 18.27
C ASP A 395 30.28 -1.58 17.96
N GLY A 396 29.88 -0.53 17.26
CA GLY A 396 30.77 0.59 16.92
C GLY A 396 30.52 1.17 15.54
N ILE A 397 31.37 2.14 15.18
CA ILE A 397 31.31 2.79 13.87
C ILE A 397 32.28 2.10 12.92
N TYR A 398 31.79 1.81 11.72
CA TYR A 398 32.56 1.18 10.66
C TYR A 398 32.55 2.08 9.43
N SER A 399 33.73 2.31 8.86
CA SER A 399 33.81 2.85 7.51
C SER A 399 33.49 1.75 6.50
N ILE A 400 32.73 2.09 5.46
CA ILE A 400 32.39 1.22 4.34
C ILE A 400 33.06 1.76 3.07
N GLN A 401 33.57 0.84 2.25
CA GLN A 401 34.11 1.12 0.93
C GLN A 401 33.66 0.03 -0.03
N VAL A 402 33.02 0.42 -1.14
CA VAL A 402 32.63 -0.54 -2.19
C VAL A 402 33.87 -0.83 -3.05
N ILE A 403 34.08 -2.10 -3.38
CA ILE A 403 35.15 -2.57 -4.26
C ILE A 403 34.50 -3.30 -5.43
N MET A 404 34.77 -2.83 -6.65
CA MET A 404 34.22 -3.34 -7.90
C MET A 404 35.33 -3.93 -8.76
N PRO A 405 35.33 -5.25 -9.02
CA PRO A 405 36.27 -5.85 -9.96
C PRO A 405 36.01 -5.34 -11.38
N ASN A 406 37.07 -5.02 -12.10
CA ASN A 406 36.98 -4.51 -13.46
C ASN A 406 37.11 -5.64 -14.50
N ASN A 407 35.98 -6.05 -15.06
CA ASN A 407 35.89 -7.02 -16.16
C ASN A 407 35.17 -6.41 -17.39
N THR A 408 35.20 -5.08 -17.52
CA THR A 408 34.35 -4.35 -18.49
C THR A 408 34.92 -4.28 -19.92
N ASP A 409 36.19 -4.64 -20.12
CA ASP A 409 36.92 -4.48 -21.38
C ASP A 409 36.91 -3.05 -21.97
N ILE A 410 36.56 -2.03 -21.18
CA ILE A 410 36.50 -0.64 -21.63
C ILE A 410 37.93 -0.11 -21.87
N PRO A 411 38.27 0.38 -23.07
CA PRO A 411 39.58 0.95 -23.36
C PRO A 411 39.93 2.13 -22.44
N GLY A 412 41.18 2.17 -21.98
CA GLY A 412 41.67 3.25 -21.10
C GLY A 412 41.36 3.03 -19.62
N THR A 413 40.73 1.91 -19.25
CA THR A 413 40.68 1.42 -17.86
C THR A 413 41.92 0.58 -17.57
N PHE A 414 42.60 0.84 -16.45
CA PHE A 414 43.89 0.20 -16.13
C PHE A 414 43.94 -0.49 -14.76
N ALA A 415 42.92 -0.29 -13.92
CA ALA A 415 42.82 -0.92 -12.61
C ALA A 415 42.07 -2.24 -12.70
N ASP A 416 42.56 -3.26 -11.98
CA ASP A 416 41.88 -4.55 -11.82
C ASP A 416 40.63 -4.43 -10.91
N GLU A 417 40.65 -3.47 -9.98
CA GLU A 417 39.54 -3.15 -9.10
C GLU A 417 39.39 -1.62 -8.95
N TYR A 418 38.16 -1.14 -8.85
CA TYR A 418 37.86 0.24 -8.46
C TYR A 418 37.27 0.27 -7.07
N THR A 419 37.70 1.24 -6.25
CA THR A 419 37.13 1.49 -4.93
C THR A 419 36.24 2.72 -4.97
N SER A 420 35.19 2.74 -4.13
CA SER A 420 34.26 3.87 -4.10
C SER A 420 34.95 5.18 -3.76
N LEU A 421 34.42 6.25 -4.32
CA LEU A 421 34.82 7.62 -3.97
C LEU A 421 34.50 7.88 -2.49
N GLY A 422 35.52 8.22 -1.71
CA GLY A 422 35.39 8.49 -0.29
C GLY A 422 35.05 7.25 0.56
N LEU A 423 35.25 7.39 1.87
CA LEU A 423 34.73 6.43 2.85
C LEU A 423 33.34 6.88 3.26
N GLN A 424 32.42 5.94 3.40
CA GLN A 424 31.13 6.19 4.07
C GLN A 424 31.07 5.43 5.39
N TYR A 425 30.01 5.59 6.19
CA TYR A 425 29.98 5.04 7.55
C TYR A 425 28.63 4.42 7.90
N ILE A 426 28.67 3.37 8.71
CA ILE A 426 27.51 2.77 9.39
C ILE A 426 27.82 2.62 10.89
N GLN A 427 26.79 2.60 11.73
CA GLN A 427 26.93 2.33 13.16
C GLN A 427 26.27 1.00 13.48
N VAL A 428 27.09 0.01 13.86
CA VAL A 428 26.61 -1.29 14.27
C VAL A 428 26.18 -1.21 15.73
N LEU A 429 24.92 -1.56 16.00
CA LEU A 429 24.32 -1.55 17.33
C LEU A 429 23.92 -2.96 17.74
N VAL A 430 24.11 -3.29 19.03
CA VAL A 430 23.61 -4.55 19.59
C VAL A 430 22.09 -4.55 19.56
N SER A 431 21.50 -5.69 19.18
CA SER A 431 20.05 -5.86 19.19
C SER A 431 19.49 -5.58 20.60
N PRO A 432 18.44 -4.76 20.73
CA PRO A 432 17.95 -4.31 22.02
C PRO A 432 17.20 -5.44 22.75
N GLU A 433 17.55 -5.78 23.99
CA GLU A 433 16.84 -6.82 24.77
C GLU A 433 15.60 -6.26 25.51
N VAL A 434 14.66 -5.68 24.77
CA VAL A 434 13.47 -5.02 25.33
C VAL A 434 12.19 -5.44 24.62
N ASN A 435 11.06 -5.32 25.32
CA ASN A 435 9.76 -5.61 24.74
C ASN A 435 9.21 -4.38 24.02
N PHE A 436 8.46 -4.60 22.96
CA PHE A 436 7.80 -3.53 22.21
C PHE A 436 6.30 -3.75 22.16
N GLN A 437 5.55 -2.65 22.08
CA GLN A 437 4.12 -2.67 21.84
C GLN A 437 3.74 -1.60 20.83
N ILE A 438 2.81 -1.95 19.94
CA ILE A 438 2.12 -1.02 19.05
C ILE A 438 0.66 -0.99 19.48
N ALA A 439 0.10 0.20 19.64
CA ALA A 439 -1.29 0.42 20.01
C ALA A 439 -1.90 1.50 19.13
N SER A 440 -3.17 1.36 18.75
CA SER A 440 -3.96 2.48 18.23
C SER A 440 -4.54 3.29 19.40
N GLU A 441 -4.74 4.58 19.18
CA GLU A 441 -5.34 5.48 20.18
C GLU A 441 -6.68 6.06 19.71
N ARG A 442 -6.73 6.64 18.50
CA ARG A 442 -7.94 7.30 18.00
C ARG A 442 -7.96 7.41 16.48
N LEU A 443 -9.18 7.57 15.94
CA LEU A 443 -9.48 8.08 14.61
C LEU A 443 -9.90 9.54 14.72
N ASP A 444 -9.33 10.43 13.92
CA ASP A 444 -9.84 11.77 13.69
C ASP A 444 -10.33 11.87 12.25
N VAL A 445 -11.40 12.62 12.02
CA VAL A 445 -12.07 12.71 10.72
C VAL A 445 -12.03 14.17 10.25
N PRO A 446 -10.90 14.66 9.71
CA PRO A 446 -10.87 16.01 9.17
C PRO A 446 -11.91 16.29 8.08
N SER A 447 -12.19 15.31 7.22
CA SER A 447 -13.17 15.36 6.14
C SER A 447 -13.78 13.98 5.96
N GLU A 448 -15.10 13.86 6.11
CA GLU A 448 -15.86 12.66 5.73
C GLU A 448 -15.84 12.44 4.21
N THR A 449 -16.47 11.35 3.73
CA THR A 449 -16.57 11.11 2.29
C THR A 449 -17.64 11.98 1.64
N ASP A 450 -17.41 12.36 0.39
CA ASP A 450 -18.36 13.18 -0.35
C ASP A 450 -19.43 12.37 -1.08
N PRO A 451 -20.64 12.94 -1.28
CA PRO A 451 -21.07 14.24 -0.79
C PRO A 451 -21.62 14.19 0.65
N GLU A 452 -21.15 15.09 1.52
CA GLU A 452 -21.57 15.23 2.94
C GLU A 452 -23.11 15.27 3.17
N PHE A 453 -23.88 15.76 2.19
CA PHE A 453 -25.33 15.96 2.36
C PHE A 453 -26.20 14.72 2.07
N PHE A 454 -25.60 13.58 1.74
CA PHE A 454 -26.31 12.40 1.24
C PHE A 454 -25.74 11.11 1.85
N GLY A 455 -26.58 10.17 2.25
CA GLY A 455 -26.10 8.88 2.81
C GLY A 455 -25.70 8.97 4.28
N SER A 456 -25.15 7.87 4.78
CA SER A 456 -24.65 7.69 6.15
C SER A 456 -23.17 7.33 6.03
N ASP A 457 -22.31 7.93 6.86
CA ASP A 457 -20.86 7.76 6.78
C ASP A 457 -20.39 6.66 7.71
N GLU A 458 -20.51 5.40 7.29
CA GLU A 458 -19.93 4.28 8.02
C GLU A 458 -18.48 4.05 7.61
N VAL A 459 -17.61 3.91 8.60
CA VAL A 459 -16.18 3.66 8.42
C VAL A 459 -15.81 2.33 9.04
N ALA A 460 -15.30 1.43 8.19
CA ALA A 460 -14.89 0.09 8.55
C ALA A 460 -13.37 -0.03 8.45
N ILE A 461 -12.66 -0.14 9.58
CA ILE A 461 -11.20 -0.25 9.62
C ILE A 461 -10.76 -1.63 10.10
N ARG A 462 -9.79 -2.24 9.43
CA ARG A 462 -9.11 -3.46 9.85
C ARG A 462 -7.61 -3.23 9.96
N ILE A 463 -7.05 -3.63 11.08
CA ILE A 463 -5.63 -3.60 11.35
C ILE A 463 -5.13 -5.02 11.54
N VAL A 464 -4.13 -5.42 10.75
CA VAL A 464 -3.50 -6.73 10.83
C VAL A 464 -2.05 -6.56 11.24
N THR A 465 -1.60 -7.36 12.21
CA THR A 465 -0.19 -7.42 12.60
C THR A 465 0.32 -8.85 12.57
N VAL A 466 1.56 -9.02 12.09
CA VAL A 466 2.23 -10.32 12.05
C VAL A 466 3.63 -10.17 12.63
N PRO A 467 3.98 -10.83 13.75
CA PRO A 467 5.35 -10.86 14.23
C PRO A 467 6.23 -11.64 13.25
N VAL A 468 7.47 -11.21 13.07
CA VAL A 468 8.46 -11.91 12.26
C VAL A 468 9.57 -12.41 13.18
N GLY A 469 9.82 -13.72 13.17
CA GLY A 469 10.87 -14.39 13.95
C GLY A 469 12.28 -14.00 13.51
N LEU A 470 13.29 -14.37 14.31
CA LEU A 470 14.72 -14.09 13.99
C LEU A 470 15.21 -14.79 12.72
N ASP A 471 14.60 -15.91 12.37
CA ASP A 471 14.78 -16.66 11.13
C ASP A 471 13.90 -16.14 9.98
N LEU A 472 13.25 -14.98 10.19
CA LEU A 472 12.26 -14.37 9.31
C LEU A 472 11.00 -15.23 9.07
N THR A 473 10.79 -16.27 9.88
CA THR A 473 9.53 -17.02 9.89
C THR A 473 8.41 -16.11 10.37
N PRO A 474 7.33 -15.92 9.59
CA PRO A 474 6.17 -15.19 10.09
C PRO A 474 5.49 -15.97 11.21
N GLY A 475 5.07 -15.25 12.25
CA GLY A 475 4.26 -15.80 13.33
C GLY A 475 2.76 -15.72 13.04
N GLU A 476 1.97 -15.88 14.10
CA GLU A 476 0.50 -15.86 14.03
C GLU A 476 -0.02 -14.48 13.61
N MET A 477 -1.01 -14.47 12.73
CA MET A 477 -1.72 -13.26 12.32
C MET A 477 -2.69 -12.80 13.41
N ASN A 478 -2.54 -11.54 13.86
CA ASN A 478 -3.48 -10.88 14.75
C ASN A 478 -4.27 -9.81 13.99
N THR A 479 -5.60 -9.85 14.10
CA THR A 479 -6.51 -8.97 13.38
C THR A 479 -7.37 -8.20 14.38
N THR A 480 -7.44 -6.88 14.22
CA THR A 480 -8.28 -5.98 15.02
C THR A 480 -9.17 -5.19 14.08
N SER A 481 -10.48 -5.23 14.30
CA SER A 481 -11.46 -4.49 13.49
C SER A 481 -12.09 -3.37 14.31
N PHE A 482 -12.35 -2.24 13.66
CA PHE A 482 -13.09 -1.10 14.16
C PHE A 482 -14.21 -0.77 13.18
N ARG A 483 -15.33 -0.30 13.73
CA ARG A 483 -16.53 0.09 13.01
C ARG A 483 -17.08 1.34 13.67
N PHE A 484 -17.39 2.31 12.85
CA PHE A 484 -17.94 3.58 13.29
C PHE A 484 -19.08 3.94 12.34
N GLY A 485 -20.28 4.13 12.86
CA GLY A 485 -21.38 4.71 12.09
C GLY A 485 -21.50 6.21 12.32
N ASP A 486 -22.13 6.89 11.35
CA ASP A 486 -22.46 8.31 11.37
C ASP A 486 -21.20 9.17 11.62
N VAL A 487 -20.15 8.94 10.84
CA VAL A 487 -18.81 9.51 11.05
C VAL A 487 -18.68 10.86 10.38
N ASP A 488 -18.93 11.92 11.14
CA ASP A 488 -18.97 13.27 10.59
C ASP A 488 -17.59 13.99 10.52
N SER A 489 -17.46 14.92 9.57
CA SER A 489 -16.37 15.90 9.47
C SER A 489 -16.17 16.67 10.79
N GLY A 490 -14.95 16.61 11.33
CA GLY A 490 -14.52 17.24 12.59
C GLY A 490 -14.65 16.34 13.83
N GLU A 491 -15.16 15.11 13.68
CA GLU A 491 -15.28 14.18 14.79
C GLU A 491 -13.98 13.44 15.12
N ASN A 492 -14.00 12.80 16.30
CA ASN A 492 -13.00 11.81 16.69
C ASN A 492 -13.69 10.57 17.27
N ARG A 493 -13.11 9.40 17.03
CA ARG A 493 -13.60 8.12 17.52
C ARG A 493 -12.48 7.38 18.27
N ASP A 494 -12.84 6.71 19.36
CA ASP A 494 -11.88 5.93 20.16
C ASP A 494 -11.44 4.67 19.41
N MET A 495 -10.13 4.50 19.24
CA MET A 495 -9.53 3.30 18.66
C MET A 495 -8.59 2.60 19.65
N SER A 496 -8.66 2.91 20.94
CA SER A 496 -7.70 2.44 21.95
C SER A 496 -7.62 0.91 22.04
N ARG A 497 -6.62 0.30 21.39
CA ARG A 497 -6.36 -1.15 21.41
C ARG A 497 -4.88 -1.43 21.30
N VAL A 498 -4.43 -2.50 21.96
CA VAL A 498 -3.10 -3.06 21.73
C VAL A 498 -3.17 -3.89 20.46
N LEU A 499 -2.42 -3.48 19.45
CA LEU A 499 -2.37 -4.13 18.14
C LEU A 499 -1.30 -5.22 18.12
N PHE A 500 -0.17 -4.94 18.77
CA PHE A 500 0.96 -5.85 18.86
C PHE A 500 1.65 -5.76 20.22
N GLN A 501 2.09 -6.90 20.75
CA GLN A 501 2.94 -6.97 21.93
C GLN A 501 4.01 -8.05 21.74
N GLY A 502 5.25 -7.62 21.55
CA GLY A 502 6.40 -8.48 21.29
C GLY A 502 7.22 -8.79 22.54
N LEU A 503 7.66 -10.04 22.68
CA LEU A 503 8.58 -10.47 23.73
C LEU A 503 10.05 -10.29 23.30
N ALA A 504 10.90 -9.80 24.20
CA ALA A 504 12.22 -9.20 23.98
C ALA A 504 13.24 -10.04 23.20
N GLY A 505 13.06 -11.37 23.14
CA GLY A 505 14.01 -12.29 22.51
C GLY A 505 13.53 -12.98 21.22
N GLY A 506 12.27 -12.80 20.80
CA GLY A 506 11.65 -13.68 19.81
C GLY A 506 11.44 -13.11 18.41
N ILE A 507 11.65 -11.80 18.20
CA ILE A 507 11.25 -11.13 16.95
C ILE A 507 12.44 -10.49 16.23
N ALA A 508 12.51 -10.63 14.92
CA ALA A 508 13.28 -9.75 14.02
C ALA A 508 12.51 -8.46 13.72
N GLY A 509 11.17 -8.52 13.76
CA GLY A 509 10.34 -7.39 13.39
C GLY A 509 8.84 -7.67 13.54
N VAL A 510 8.04 -6.74 13.04
CA VAL A 510 6.58 -6.84 12.97
C VAL A 510 6.07 -6.16 11.71
N THR A 511 5.11 -6.83 11.07
CA THR A 511 4.31 -6.32 9.97
C THR A 511 3.10 -5.57 10.53
N LEU A 512 2.74 -4.43 9.94
CA LEU A 512 1.53 -3.67 10.24
C LEU A 512 0.79 -3.36 8.93
N THR A 513 -0.45 -3.79 8.82
CA THR A 513 -1.37 -3.47 7.74
C THR A 513 -2.56 -2.70 8.32
N ILE A 514 -2.97 -1.62 7.68
CA ILE A 514 -4.16 -0.85 8.04
C ILE A 514 -4.98 -0.67 6.76
N ILE A 515 -6.25 -1.06 6.81
CA ILE A 515 -7.15 -0.96 5.66
C ILE A 515 -8.46 -0.41 6.18
N GLY A 516 -9.05 0.52 5.45
CA GLY A 516 -10.34 1.10 5.80
C GLY A 516 -11.18 1.37 4.57
N PHE A 517 -12.47 1.10 4.72
CA PHE A 517 -13.47 1.31 3.69
C PHE A 517 -14.57 2.21 4.21
N GLU A 518 -15.07 3.06 3.32
CA GLU A 518 -16.35 3.73 3.51
C GLU A 518 -17.48 2.77 3.11
N VAL A 519 -18.56 2.90 3.85
CA VAL A 519 -19.71 2.01 3.89
C VAL A 519 -20.95 2.89 4.03
N ASP A 520 -22.05 2.53 3.34
CA ASP A 520 -23.24 3.40 3.20
C ASP A 520 -24.56 2.80 3.75
N ASP A 521 -24.49 1.71 4.53
CA ASP A 521 -25.70 1.05 5.08
C ASP A 521 -25.39 0.16 6.28
N GLU A 522 -25.32 0.74 7.48
CA GLU A 522 -25.02 0.06 8.75
C GLU A 522 -25.78 -1.28 8.95
N ASP A 523 -27.08 -1.37 8.70
CA ASP A 523 -27.88 -2.56 9.07
C ASP A 523 -27.69 -3.73 8.09
N ALA A 524 -27.69 -3.47 6.78
CA ALA A 524 -27.45 -4.52 5.78
C ALA A 524 -25.95 -4.88 5.69
N PHE A 525 -25.08 -3.91 5.97
CA PHE A 525 -23.64 -4.08 6.00
C PHE A 525 -23.19 -4.87 7.23
N GLN A 526 -23.64 -4.53 8.44
CA GLN A 526 -23.20 -5.22 9.67
C GLN A 526 -23.41 -6.74 9.58
N GLN A 527 -24.55 -7.20 9.06
CA GLN A 527 -24.83 -8.64 9.04
C GLN A 527 -24.23 -9.39 7.86
N GLN A 528 -24.04 -8.75 6.71
CA GLN A 528 -23.59 -9.46 5.50
C GLN A 528 -22.10 -9.26 5.24
N ILE A 529 -21.60 -8.06 5.54
CA ILE A 529 -20.25 -7.68 5.17
C ILE A 529 -19.26 -8.06 6.24
N GLU A 530 -19.61 -7.86 7.49
CA GLU A 530 -18.76 -8.28 8.60
C GLU A 530 -18.61 -9.79 8.62
N ASP A 531 -19.72 -10.53 8.55
CA ASP A 531 -19.68 -11.99 8.53
C ASP A 531 -18.82 -12.52 7.36
N PHE A 532 -18.86 -11.87 6.18
CA PHE A 532 -18.08 -12.34 5.03
C PHE A 532 -16.61 -11.90 5.08
N GLU A 533 -16.31 -10.66 5.47
CA GLU A 533 -14.94 -10.18 5.67
C GLU A 533 -14.24 -10.92 6.82
N ASP A 534 -14.95 -11.21 7.91
CA ASP A 534 -14.41 -11.99 9.01
C ASP A 534 -14.22 -13.44 8.61
N ALA A 535 -15.11 -14.02 7.81
CA ALA A 535 -14.88 -15.33 7.21
C ALA A 535 -13.64 -15.34 6.32
N PHE A 536 -13.45 -14.30 5.49
CA PHE A 536 -12.22 -14.14 4.72
C PHE A 536 -10.99 -14.02 5.62
N ALA A 537 -11.02 -13.20 6.66
CA ALA A 537 -9.92 -13.06 7.61
C ALA A 537 -9.59 -14.37 8.35
N LEU A 538 -10.61 -15.17 8.69
CA LEU A 538 -10.44 -16.49 9.31
C LEU A 538 -9.86 -17.52 8.33
N VAL A 539 -10.32 -17.54 7.09
CA VAL A 539 -9.74 -18.42 6.05
C VAL A 539 -8.31 -18.02 5.75
N LEU A 540 -8.04 -16.71 5.62
CA LEU A 540 -6.69 -16.19 5.42
C LEU A 540 -5.77 -16.56 6.59
N LYS A 541 -6.27 -16.50 7.83
CA LYS A 541 -5.52 -16.97 9.00
C LYS A 541 -5.25 -18.48 8.94
N SER A 542 -6.23 -19.30 8.55
CA SER A 542 -6.06 -20.75 8.37
C SER A 542 -5.03 -21.06 7.27
N GLU A 543 -5.10 -20.38 6.12
CA GLU A 543 -4.09 -20.46 5.06
C GLU A 543 -2.70 -20.06 5.58
N TRP A 544 -2.62 -18.96 6.33
CA TRP A 544 -1.38 -18.45 6.92
C TRP A 544 -0.76 -19.46 7.89
N ASP A 545 -1.54 -19.99 8.82
CA ASP A 545 -1.10 -20.97 9.81
C ASP A 545 -0.62 -22.27 9.13
N ALA A 546 -1.29 -22.67 8.03
CA ALA A 546 -0.90 -23.84 7.25
C ALA A 546 0.44 -23.67 6.52
N ILE A 547 0.82 -22.44 6.14
CA ILE A 547 2.03 -22.18 5.34
C ILE A 547 3.17 -21.51 6.11
N ALA A 548 2.93 -20.91 7.29
CA ALA A 548 3.90 -20.07 8.01
C ALA A 548 5.27 -20.75 8.21
N ALA A 549 5.26 -22.03 8.63
CA ALA A 549 6.50 -22.80 8.80
C ALA A 549 7.26 -23.02 7.48
N SER A 550 6.55 -23.20 6.37
CA SER A 550 7.15 -23.35 5.04
C SER A 550 7.71 -22.03 4.51
N LEU A 551 7.06 -20.90 4.82
CA LEU A 551 7.56 -19.56 4.48
C LEU A 551 8.91 -19.26 5.15
N GLY A 552 9.08 -19.70 6.40
CA GLY A 552 10.35 -19.62 7.14
C GLY A 552 11.48 -20.47 6.56
N GLY A 553 11.17 -21.44 5.70
CA GLY A 553 12.16 -22.27 5.01
C GLY A 553 12.44 -21.76 3.59
N LEU A 554 11.48 -21.93 2.69
CA LEU A 554 11.66 -21.70 1.25
C LEU A 554 11.65 -20.22 0.88
N GLY A 555 10.73 -19.45 1.46
CA GLY A 555 10.52 -18.04 1.10
C GLY A 555 11.56 -17.10 1.70
N SER A 556 11.91 -17.29 2.98
CA SER A 556 12.78 -16.36 3.68
C SER A 556 14.27 -16.60 3.44
N ALA A 557 14.70 -17.77 2.95
CA ALA A 557 16.13 -18.13 2.88
C ALA A 557 16.99 -17.07 2.16
N VAL A 558 16.50 -16.52 1.05
CA VAL A 558 17.20 -15.49 0.29
C VAL A 558 17.19 -14.15 1.05
N ALA A 559 16.07 -13.78 1.65
CA ALA A 559 15.97 -12.58 2.49
C ALA A 559 16.88 -12.68 3.74
N VAL A 560 16.97 -13.84 4.38
CA VAL A 560 17.86 -14.14 5.53
C VAL A 560 19.33 -14.07 5.12
N ALA A 561 19.67 -14.61 3.94
CA ALA A 561 21.02 -14.57 3.41
C ALA A 561 21.51 -13.13 3.20
N LEU A 562 20.62 -12.24 2.76
CA LEU A 562 20.93 -10.83 2.54
C LEU A 562 20.63 -9.90 3.72
N GLY A 563 19.99 -10.38 4.79
CA GLY A 563 19.62 -9.57 5.95
C GLY A 563 18.43 -8.63 5.71
N LEU A 564 17.57 -8.91 4.73
CA LEU A 564 16.48 -8.05 4.27
C LEU A 564 15.22 -8.14 5.16
N GLY A 565 15.39 -8.21 6.48
CA GLY A 565 14.28 -8.42 7.43
C GLY A 565 13.18 -7.35 7.35
N ALA A 566 13.57 -6.07 7.19
CA ALA A 566 12.62 -4.96 7.02
C ALA A 566 11.77 -5.11 5.75
N SER A 567 12.43 -5.35 4.61
CA SER A 567 11.79 -5.52 3.31
C SER A 567 10.92 -6.77 3.27
N TRP A 568 11.32 -7.84 3.97
CA TRP A 568 10.51 -9.05 4.13
C TRP A 568 9.23 -8.78 4.95
N ALA A 569 9.34 -8.08 6.08
CA ALA A 569 8.18 -7.68 6.87
C ALA A 569 7.22 -6.77 6.07
N ALA A 570 7.75 -5.83 5.29
CA ALA A 570 6.96 -4.97 4.40
C ALA A 570 6.32 -5.77 3.25
N ALA A 571 7.00 -6.76 2.69
CA ALA A 571 6.45 -7.65 1.67
C ALA A 571 5.25 -8.46 2.19
N ILE A 572 5.34 -8.95 3.43
CA ILE A 572 4.21 -9.60 4.11
C ILE A 572 3.05 -8.62 4.29
N ALA A 573 3.32 -7.38 4.73
CA ALA A 573 2.29 -6.34 4.88
C ALA A 573 1.57 -6.11 3.56
N ALA A 574 2.32 -5.91 2.49
CA ALA A 574 1.78 -5.64 1.17
C ALA A 574 0.95 -6.82 0.63
N ALA A 575 1.40 -8.07 0.82
CA ALA A 575 0.66 -9.25 0.39
C ALA A 575 -0.70 -9.39 1.10
N ILE A 576 -0.74 -9.18 2.42
CA ILE A 576 -1.98 -9.21 3.21
C ILE A 576 -2.91 -8.05 2.80
N THR A 577 -2.35 -6.84 2.71
CA THR A 577 -3.10 -5.62 2.33
C THR A 577 -3.80 -5.80 0.99
N LEU A 578 -3.06 -6.25 -0.03
CA LEU A 578 -3.62 -6.49 -1.34
C LEU A 578 -4.62 -7.64 -1.36
N ALA A 579 -4.43 -8.68 -0.55
CA ALA A 579 -5.40 -9.77 -0.46
C ALA A 579 -6.78 -9.26 0.01
N PHE A 580 -6.83 -8.41 1.03
CA PHE A 580 -8.05 -7.74 1.48
C PHE A 580 -8.61 -6.78 0.43
N ASN A 581 -7.79 -5.94 -0.19
CA ASN A 581 -8.26 -5.00 -1.21
C ASN A 581 -8.88 -5.72 -2.41
N PHE A 582 -8.23 -6.78 -2.90
CA PHE A 582 -8.79 -7.60 -3.97
C PHE A 582 -10.07 -8.31 -3.55
N PHE A 583 -10.12 -8.83 -2.33
CA PHE A 583 -11.32 -9.48 -1.81
C PHE A 583 -12.50 -8.50 -1.77
N VAL A 584 -12.36 -7.36 -1.09
CA VAL A 584 -13.45 -6.38 -0.91
C VAL A 584 -13.89 -5.76 -2.24
N ALA A 585 -12.94 -5.43 -3.12
CA ALA A 585 -13.23 -4.83 -4.43
C ALA A 585 -14.17 -5.67 -5.31
N LEU A 586 -14.22 -6.99 -5.12
CA LEU A 586 -14.97 -7.90 -5.99
C LEU A 586 -16.45 -8.01 -5.69
N TRP A 587 -16.90 -7.57 -4.52
CA TRP A 587 -18.25 -7.87 -4.08
C TRP A 587 -18.83 -6.83 -3.14
N ALA A 588 -18.00 -6.10 -2.38
CA ALA A 588 -18.51 -5.18 -1.40
C ALA A 588 -18.91 -3.86 -2.07
N PRO A 589 -20.09 -3.32 -1.76
CA PRO A 589 -20.42 -1.92 -1.99
C PRO A 589 -19.68 -1.04 -0.96
N ALA A 590 -18.36 -1.13 -0.91
CA ALA A 590 -17.52 -0.39 0.02
C ALA A 590 -16.30 0.17 -0.72
N ASP A 591 -15.98 1.44 -0.51
CA ASP A 591 -14.97 2.15 -1.28
C ASP A 591 -13.73 2.41 -0.42
N LEU A 592 -12.53 2.24 -0.99
CA LEU A 592 -11.29 2.28 -0.25
C LEU A 592 -10.97 3.72 0.17
N ILE A 593 -10.80 3.95 1.47
CA ILE A 593 -10.47 5.27 2.04
C ILE A 593 -9.18 5.27 2.86
N ILE A 594 -8.72 4.10 3.30
CA ILE A 594 -7.48 3.93 4.06
C ILE A 594 -6.75 2.69 3.55
N GLU A 595 -5.49 2.83 3.18
CA GLU A 595 -4.62 1.70 2.87
C GLU A 595 -3.20 2.00 3.33
N ASP A 596 -2.64 1.09 4.13
CA ASP A 596 -1.29 1.20 4.63
C ASP A 596 -0.66 -0.16 4.87
N ALA A 597 0.63 -0.26 4.56
CA ALA A 597 1.43 -1.48 4.69
C ALA A 597 2.86 -1.10 5.11
N ASP A 598 3.21 -1.34 6.37
CA ASP A 598 4.52 -1.05 6.93
C ASP A 598 5.17 -2.32 7.53
N GLY A 599 6.50 -2.38 7.46
CA GLY A 599 7.31 -3.39 8.13
C GLY A 599 8.32 -2.71 9.06
N PHE A 600 8.38 -3.14 10.32
CA PHE A 600 9.31 -2.61 11.31
C PHE A 600 10.31 -3.68 11.73
N THR A 601 11.60 -3.39 11.65
CA THR A 601 12.61 -4.19 12.34
C THR A 601 12.57 -3.93 13.84
N LYS A 602 13.19 -4.81 14.60
CA LYS A 602 13.43 -4.61 16.02
C LYS A 602 14.25 -3.35 16.30
N LEU A 603 15.19 -3.01 15.43
CA LEU A 603 15.97 -1.78 15.53
C LEU A 603 15.12 -0.54 15.23
N ASP A 604 14.21 -0.61 14.27
CA ASP A 604 13.26 0.48 13.98
C ASP A 604 12.39 0.76 15.21
N LEU A 605 11.80 -0.28 15.82
CA LEU A 605 11.00 -0.13 17.04
C LEU A 605 11.83 0.46 18.19
N ALA A 606 13.09 0.05 18.35
CA ALA A 606 13.98 0.66 19.35
C ALA A 606 14.31 2.11 19.05
N ASN A 607 14.55 2.46 17.79
CA ASN A 607 14.82 3.83 17.38
C ASN A 607 13.60 4.70 17.59
N LEU A 608 12.40 4.23 17.23
CA LEU A 608 11.14 4.93 17.45
C LEU A 608 10.91 5.19 18.94
N THR A 609 11.15 4.20 19.81
CA THR A 609 10.87 4.29 21.25
C THR A 609 12.03 4.79 22.12
N SER A 610 13.20 5.07 21.52
CA SER A 610 14.37 5.56 22.24
C SER A 610 14.21 7.02 22.65
N ALA A 611 14.52 7.31 23.92
CA ALA A 611 14.50 8.66 24.49
C ALA A 611 15.68 9.55 24.03
N ILE A 612 16.63 9.01 23.26
CA ILE A 612 17.83 9.74 22.80
C ILE A 612 18.00 9.72 21.28
N THR A 613 17.08 9.06 20.56
CA THR A 613 17.04 9.06 19.09
C THR A 613 16.04 10.12 18.64
N PRO A 614 16.34 10.97 17.64
CA PRO A 614 15.37 11.93 17.14
C PRO A 614 14.12 11.23 16.59
N ALA A 615 12.99 11.95 16.54
CA ALA A 615 11.82 11.46 15.82
C ALA A 615 12.17 11.31 14.32
N PRO A 616 11.59 10.33 13.61
CA PRO A 616 11.76 10.21 12.17
C PRO A 616 11.23 11.47 11.47
N ALA A 617 11.68 11.74 10.25
CA ALA A 617 11.07 12.80 9.43
C ALA A 617 9.64 12.41 9.02
N VAL A 618 8.85 13.42 8.63
CA VAL A 618 7.55 13.20 8.00
C VAL A 618 7.74 12.38 6.71
N ARG A 619 6.94 11.34 6.53
CA ARG A 619 6.92 10.51 5.31
C ARG A 619 5.61 10.71 4.57
N GLU A 620 5.68 10.78 3.25
CA GLU A 620 4.51 10.87 2.36
C GLU A 620 4.70 9.88 1.20
N TYR A 621 3.67 9.12 0.86
CA TYR A 621 3.65 8.16 -0.27
C TYR A 621 2.23 7.85 -0.71
N THR A 622 2.07 7.26 -1.89
CA THR A 622 0.78 6.77 -2.40
C THR A 622 0.76 5.24 -2.32
N SER A 623 -0.33 4.69 -1.80
CA SER A 623 -0.55 3.24 -1.70
C SER A 623 -0.91 2.61 -3.05
N ASN A 624 -1.05 1.27 -3.12
CA ASN A 624 -1.38 0.59 -4.37
C ASN A 624 -2.82 0.88 -4.86
N GLY A 625 -3.73 1.08 -3.92
CA GLY A 625 -5.11 1.50 -4.12
C GLY A 625 -5.29 3.01 -4.29
N ASP A 626 -4.20 3.76 -4.49
CA ASP A 626 -4.22 5.20 -4.78
C ASP A 626 -4.65 6.08 -3.58
N ILE A 627 -4.32 5.66 -2.36
CA ILE A 627 -4.51 6.46 -1.14
C ILE A 627 -3.22 7.22 -0.85
N GLU A 628 -3.31 8.54 -0.71
CA GLU A 628 -2.17 9.33 -0.23
C GLU A 628 -2.02 9.14 1.28
N VAL A 629 -0.84 8.69 1.71
CA VAL A 629 -0.51 8.42 3.10
C VAL A 629 0.55 9.40 3.58
N LYS A 630 0.29 10.04 4.72
CA LYS A 630 1.23 10.91 5.41
C LYS A 630 1.45 10.46 6.85
N VAL A 631 2.69 10.12 7.20
CA VAL A 631 3.07 9.70 8.54
C VAL A 631 3.87 10.81 9.23
N GLU A 632 3.32 11.36 10.30
CA GLU A 632 3.88 12.50 11.03
C GLU A 632 4.11 12.18 12.52
N PRO A 633 5.32 12.39 13.06
CA PRO A 633 5.56 12.34 14.50
C PRO A 633 4.70 13.36 15.26
N VAL A 634 3.94 12.90 16.25
CA VAL A 634 3.15 13.76 17.13
C VAL A 634 3.92 14.09 18.41
N SER A 635 4.52 13.08 19.02
CA SER A 635 5.31 13.25 20.24
C SER A 635 6.32 12.13 20.39
N LYS A 636 7.49 12.45 20.92
CA LYS A 636 8.51 11.46 21.27
C LYS A 636 9.12 11.77 22.64
N ASN A 637 8.91 10.87 23.59
CA ASN A 637 9.54 10.87 24.89
C ASN A 637 10.01 9.43 25.22
N VAL A 638 9.61 8.85 26.36
CA VAL A 638 9.72 7.41 26.62
C VAL A 638 8.75 6.56 25.79
N GLN A 639 7.81 7.21 25.11
CA GLN A 639 6.87 6.65 24.14
C GLN A 639 6.94 7.47 22.86
N TYR A 640 6.63 6.85 21.74
CA TYR A 640 6.52 7.52 20.46
C TYR A 640 5.09 7.46 19.96
N ARG A 641 4.58 8.60 19.52
CA ARG A 641 3.28 8.73 18.86
C ARG A 641 3.47 9.30 17.48
N GLU A 642 2.75 8.74 16.54
CA GLU A 642 2.62 9.28 15.20
C GLU A 642 1.16 9.33 14.79
N ARG A 643 0.88 10.24 13.86
CA ARG A 643 -0.39 10.39 13.19
C ARG A 643 -0.18 9.97 11.75
N ARG A 644 -1.05 9.10 11.27
CA ARG A 644 -1.12 8.67 9.86
C ARG A 644 -2.37 9.29 9.26
N GLU A 645 -2.17 10.20 8.33
CA GLU A 645 -3.24 10.80 7.53
C GLU A 645 -3.38 10.02 6.22
N TYR A 646 -4.63 9.78 5.83
CA TYR A 646 -5.04 9.08 4.62
C TYR A 646 -5.96 10.01 3.84
N VAL A 647 -5.65 10.25 2.57
CA VAL A 647 -6.47 11.05 1.66
C VAL A 647 -6.90 10.16 0.50
N SER A 648 -8.21 10.07 0.27
CA SER A 648 -8.80 9.37 -0.87
C SER A 648 -9.40 10.40 -1.81
N ASP A 649 -8.76 10.64 -2.95
CA ASP A 649 -9.24 11.58 -3.96
C ASP A 649 -10.55 11.12 -4.58
N THR A 650 -10.78 9.81 -4.64
CA THR A 650 -11.99 9.25 -5.24
C THR A 650 -13.23 9.45 -4.38
N GLU A 651 -13.06 9.42 -3.05
CA GLU A 651 -14.13 9.65 -2.08
C GLU A 651 -14.10 11.07 -1.49
N ASP A 652 -13.17 11.93 -1.97
CA ASP A 652 -12.82 13.25 -1.43
C ASP A 652 -12.78 13.31 0.11
N SER A 653 -12.10 12.32 0.70
CA SER A 653 -12.11 12.12 2.16
C SER A 653 -10.73 12.17 2.78
N ARG A 654 -10.71 12.48 4.09
CA ARG A 654 -9.49 12.59 4.88
C ARG A 654 -9.68 12.02 6.27
N TYR A 655 -8.95 10.95 6.56
CA TYR A 655 -8.95 10.26 7.85
C TYR A 655 -7.57 10.29 8.51
N GLN A 656 -7.51 10.34 9.83
CA GLN A 656 -6.26 10.33 10.57
C GLN A 656 -6.28 9.30 11.71
N ILE A 657 -5.34 8.36 11.72
CA ILE A 657 -5.18 7.39 12.81
C ILE A 657 -3.95 7.75 13.64
N THR A 658 -4.11 7.82 14.96
CA THR A 658 -2.97 7.97 15.88
C THR A 658 -2.51 6.62 16.41
N LEU A 659 -1.23 6.32 16.19
CA LEU A 659 -0.57 5.12 16.72
C LEU A 659 0.42 5.49 17.82
N ARG A 660 0.54 4.61 18.82
CA ARG A 660 1.50 4.71 19.92
C ARG A 660 2.39 3.48 19.98
N TYR A 661 3.69 3.74 20.11
CA TYR A 661 4.76 2.76 20.21
C TYR A 661 5.38 2.86 21.60
N ASN A 662 5.45 1.74 22.29
CA ASN A 662 5.98 1.65 23.65
C ASN A 662 7.14 0.65 23.72
N ARG A 663 8.04 0.91 24.67
CA ARG A 663 9.15 0.03 25.06
C ARG A 663 9.03 -0.28 26.55
N PHE A 664 9.24 -1.54 26.93
CA PHE A 664 9.20 -2.01 28.32
C PHE A 664 10.48 -2.72 28.74
#